data_AF-A0A7C5PU62-F1
#
_entry.id   AF-A0A7C5PU62-F1
#
_cell.length_a   1.000
_cell.length_b   1.000
_cell.length_c   1.000
_cell.angle_alpha   90.00
_cell.angle_beta   90.00
_cell.angle_gamma   90.00
#
_symmetry.space_group_name_H-M   'P 1'
#
loop_
_entity.id
_entity.type
_entity.pdbx_description
1 polymer ?
#
loop_
_entity_poly.entity_id
_entity_poly.type
_entity_poly.pdbx_seq_one_letter_code
_entity_poly.pdbx_strand_id
1 'polypeptide(L)'
;MIRAWPLLLLALPSCSSVSSESFGTFPVPEGVWSDLPDLPPTRARVMRASELLDRGKREEGRRMLLEVLERHPLYVPAHRLLQNLELAEGRAGRSWMRLERLEERFGEHPSLSYLKLRLAPPKYQGSERFAKALARFPRSFWLRYGLAWSLFQEKRRRRAADQLKPLMKPGGSFEPEVYLLAYRIGVRTHLRSRIEELRKKHPKDGILALLSFLLGSRRSTDLLCALEFASAYKETAQALMNALLSPRLRMDLLLFLEADSTRLERLQKSPVAPVIPLLLKMEGRPAMAARFMQGMFEKQRNLSNPISEDGILWNHLHQRMRELFYAGKVEEALALYREQFVPLMQLFFPREKAKDSAFFGALPALLEGSGRSRSAQGRLDLIRTLLQVGWVGEAEALGRFLEEKASLSAAQEKELRALLEDARGFLRFRSGVVELFTRPGRPQDLAKARVGLRELSRKILGVDVVGEPRVYDFGMLGTLWSPFGPGITEYFWQHGWYLLLGRPIGTQGISVLLARRLGVRRVHPKTFLPFEDGVREILLEDKFFSNRMDELLGTLGIALWDHYILDMDRMIHFLPVFQEGDPSILSDPFPRVAPLDMSRPCQVSRKLALRVRKRHPRDLFQALLDSIRTHEQAHLVDSHRMIPLYANPLRALRLFLDAGLSGEWVRANLEARAEVMDLSRGPDPLLSLAWMCTF
;
A
#
# COMPACT_ATOMS: atom_id res chain seq x y z
N MET A 1 -2.97 -10.97 52.24
CA MET A 1 -1.60 -11.26 52.70
C MET A 1 -0.63 -10.83 51.62
N ILE A 2 -0.15 -9.59 51.71
CA ILE A 2 0.88 -9.02 50.83
C ILE A 2 2.06 -8.78 51.77
N ARG A 3 3.17 -9.50 51.56
CA ARG A 3 4.41 -9.29 52.31
C ARG A 3 5.41 -8.53 51.45
N ALA A 4 6.08 -7.60 52.13
CA ALA A 4 7.04 -6.64 51.64
C ALA A 4 8.41 -7.25 51.27
N TRP A 5 9.09 -6.51 50.38
CA TRP A 5 10.54 -6.28 50.12
C TRP A 5 11.63 -6.95 51.01
N PRO A 6 12.91 -7.12 50.55
CA PRO A 6 13.73 -5.98 50.07
C PRO A 6 14.83 -6.20 48.99
N LEU A 7 15.26 -5.03 48.50
CA LEU A 7 16.55 -4.64 47.91
C LEU A 7 17.75 -5.55 48.15
N LEU A 8 18.52 -5.80 47.07
CA LEU A 8 19.93 -6.15 47.14
C LEU A 8 20.73 -5.31 46.13
N LEU A 9 21.48 -4.35 46.68
CA LEU A 9 22.56 -3.61 46.07
C LEU A 9 23.74 -4.56 45.83
N LEU A 10 24.25 -4.62 44.60
CA LEU A 10 25.60 -5.13 44.35
C LEU A 10 26.36 -4.10 43.50
N ALA A 11 27.48 -3.69 44.08
CA ALA A 11 28.46 -2.77 43.57
C ALA A 11 29.12 -3.29 42.28
N LEU A 12 29.41 -2.38 41.36
CA LEU A 12 30.38 -2.59 40.29
C LEU A 12 31.46 -1.50 40.37
N PRO A 13 32.70 -1.81 39.95
CA PRO A 13 33.88 -1.05 40.30
C PRO A 13 33.99 0.24 39.49
N SER A 14 34.47 1.27 40.17
CA SER A 14 34.99 2.52 39.61
C SER A 14 36.16 2.24 38.66
N CYS A 15 35.90 2.28 37.35
CA CYS A 15 36.94 2.44 36.33
C CYS A 15 37.09 3.93 35.99
N SER A 16 38.10 4.53 36.62
CA SER A 16 39.07 5.48 36.05
C SER A 16 38.62 6.32 34.85
N SER A 17 38.50 7.61 35.12
CA SER A 17 38.58 8.75 34.20
C SER A 17 39.53 8.51 33.03
N VAL A 18 38.97 8.45 31.82
CA VAL A 18 39.71 8.81 30.61
C VAL A 18 39.68 10.34 30.55
N SER A 19 40.86 10.94 30.74
CA SER A 19 41.08 12.37 30.57
C SER A 19 40.62 12.80 29.18
N SER A 20 39.70 13.75 29.15
CA SER A 20 39.36 14.54 27.96
C SER A 20 40.57 15.38 27.57
N GLU A 21 41.55 14.78 26.90
CA GLU A 21 42.57 15.53 26.19
C GLU A 21 41.89 16.29 25.04
N SER A 22 41.71 17.60 25.29
CA SER A 22 41.66 18.70 24.33
C SER A 22 41.35 18.33 22.87
N PHE A 23 40.07 18.05 22.58
CA PHE A 23 39.57 18.40 21.25
C PHE A 23 39.51 19.92 21.20
N GLY A 24 40.47 20.52 20.48
CA GLY A 24 40.49 21.96 20.23
C GLY A 24 39.11 22.41 19.76
N THR A 25 38.50 23.30 20.54
CA THR A 25 37.30 24.03 20.15
C THR A 25 37.68 24.88 18.95
N PHE A 26 37.41 24.39 17.74
CA PHE A 26 37.48 25.22 16.54
C PHE A 26 36.39 26.28 16.67
N PRO A 27 36.71 27.58 16.75
CA PRO A 27 35.70 28.62 16.66
C PRO A 27 35.06 28.50 15.28
N VAL A 28 33.77 28.15 15.25
CA VAL A 28 32.99 28.12 14.02
C VAL A 28 32.84 29.59 13.58
N PRO A 29 33.39 30.00 12.42
CA PRO A 29 33.33 31.41 12.02
C PRO A 29 31.87 31.81 11.81
N GLU A 30 31.46 32.90 12.46
CA GLU A 30 30.18 33.58 12.21
C GLU A 30 30.13 34.04 10.75
N GLY A 31 29.59 33.17 9.88
CA GLY A 31 29.59 33.38 8.44
C GLY A 31 29.49 32.08 7.62
N VAL A 32 29.83 30.94 8.23
CA VAL A 32 29.74 29.60 7.60
C VAL A 32 28.35 28.95 7.78
N TRP A 33 27.39 29.70 8.34
CA TRP A 33 26.02 29.24 8.60
C TRP A 33 25.09 29.30 7.38
N SER A 34 25.62 29.42 6.15
CA SER A 34 24.82 28.98 5.02
C SER A 34 24.73 27.46 5.11
N ASP A 35 23.52 26.91 5.29
CA ASP A 35 23.17 25.48 5.22
C ASP A 35 23.61 24.79 3.88
N LEU A 36 24.50 25.43 3.11
CA LEU A 36 24.88 25.16 1.74
C LEU A 36 26.33 25.58 1.50
N PRO A 37 27.30 24.67 1.66
CA PRO A 37 28.45 24.62 0.81
C PRO A 37 28.18 23.53 -0.23
N ASP A 38 27.75 23.95 -1.43
CA ASP A 38 27.64 23.11 -2.61
C ASP A 38 29.07 22.72 -3.03
N LEU A 39 29.72 21.84 -2.26
CA LEU A 39 31.07 21.34 -2.55
C LEU A 39 30.91 20.32 -3.69
N PRO A 40 31.32 20.64 -4.93
CA PRO A 40 31.05 19.78 -6.08
C PRO A 40 31.54 18.33 -5.90
N PRO A 41 32.70 18.06 -5.27
CA PRO A 41 33.14 16.68 -4.99
C PRO A 41 32.21 15.92 -4.04
N THR A 42 31.68 16.59 -3.01
CA THR A 42 30.78 15.99 -2.01
C THR A 42 29.45 15.61 -2.65
N ARG A 43 28.89 16.51 -3.46
CA ARG A 43 27.65 16.26 -4.20
C ARG A 43 27.79 15.08 -5.17
N ALA A 44 28.87 15.03 -5.95
CA ALA A 44 29.12 13.94 -6.89
C ALA A 44 29.18 12.56 -6.18
N ARG A 45 29.79 12.50 -4.99
CA ARG A 45 29.82 11.29 -4.16
C ARG A 45 28.44 10.89 -3.65
N VAL A 46 27.62 11.84 -3.19
CA VAL A 46 26.25 11.53 -2.75
C VAL A 46 25.38 11.04 -3.90
N MET A 47 25.50 11.64 -5.09
CA MET A 47 24.81 11.15 -6.29
C MET A 47 25.25 9.73 -6.65
N ARG A 48 26.56 9.46 -6.62
CA ARG A 48 27.09 8.11 -6.85
C ARG A 48 26.62 7.10 -5.82
N ALA A 49 26.53 7.50 -4.55
CA ALA A 49 25.97 6.66 -3.50
C ALA A 49 24.50 6.33 -3.79
N SER A 50 23.69 7.31 -4.22
CA SER A 50 22.30 7.08 -4.65
C SER A 50 22.23 6.01 -5.76
N GLU A 51 23.04 6.14 -6.81
CA GLU A 51 23.08 5.16 -7.90
C GLU A 51 23.42 3.74 -7.42
N LEU A 52 24.32 3.61 -6.42
CA LEU A 52 24.66 2.33 -5.83
C LEU A 52 23.47 1.74 -5.07
N LEU A 53 22.75 2.56 -4.30
CA LEU A 53 21.54 2.12 -3.58
C LEU A 53 20.45 1.67 -4.55
N ASP A 54 20.23 2.41 -5.63
CA ASP A 54 19.25 2.08 -6.66
C ASP A 54 19.57 0.76 -7.39
N ARG A 55 20.86 0.42 -7.50
CA ARG A 55 21.34 -0.87 -8.04
C ARG A 55 21.34 -2.01 -7.01
N GLY A 56 20.83 -1.78 -5.80
CA GLY A 56 20.83 -2.76 -4.71
C GLY A 56 22.19 -2.94 -4.01
N LYS A 57 23.22 -2.16 -4.36
CA LYS A 57 24.55 -2.18 -3.72
C LYS A 57 24.55 -1.38 -2.41
N ARG A 58 23.71 -1.82 -1.47
CA ARG A 58 23.38 -1.09 -0.23
C ARG A 58 24.60 -0.75 0.63
N GLU A 59 25.49 -1.72 0.86
CA GLU A 59 26.67 -1.50 1.72
C GLU A 59 27.72 -0.59 1.09
N GLU A 60 27.96 -0.70 -0.23
CA GLU A 60 28.85 0.23 -0.94
C GLU A 60 28.31 1.67 -0.88
N GLY A 61 27.01 1.86 -1.13
CA GLY A 61 26.34 3.16 -1.04
C GLY A 61 26.37 3.72 0.39
N ARG A 62 26.09 2.89 1.41
CA ARG A 62 26.16 3.28 2.83
C ARG A 62 27.55 3.78 3.20
N ARG A 63 28.59 3.01 2.89
CA ARG A 63 29.98 3.38 3.19
C ARG A 63 30.33 4.73 2.59
N MET A 64 29.97 4.96 1.32
CA MET A 64 30.21 6.23 0.63
C MET A 64 29.47 7.40 1.30
N LEU A 65 28.24 7.21 1.76
CA LEU A 65 27.50 8.22 2.52
C LEU A 65 28.18 8.53 3.86
N LEU A 66 28.66 7.51 4.57
CA LEU A 66 29.36 7.69 5.85
C LEU A 66 30.69 8.44 5.68
N GLU A 67 31.46 8.16 4.62
CA GLU A 67 32.69 8.92 4.29
C GLU A 67 32.39 10.40 4.01
N VAL A 68 31.26 10.71 3.36
CA VAL A 68 30.81 12.09 3.16
C VAL A 68 30.48 12.74 4.51
N LEU A 69 29.76 12.03 5.38
CA LEU A 69 29.34 12.53 6.69
C LEU A 69 30.49 12.65 7.70
N GLU A 70 31.58 11.89 7.54
CA GLU A 70 32.79 12.06 8.33
C GLU A 70 33.43 13.43 8.08
N ARG A 71 33.49 13.85 6.80
CA ARG A 71 34.06 15.14 6.39
C ARG A 71 33.09 16.30 6.58
N HIS A 72 31.79 16.05 6.40
CA HIS A 72 30.74 17.05 6.49
C HIS A 72 29.58 16.52 7.38
N PRO A 73 29.75 16.56 8.72
CA PRO A 73 28.82 15.92 9.67
C PRO A 73 27.38 16.40 9.59
N LEU A 74 27.13 17.61 9.08
CA LEU A 74 25.81 18.21 8.97
C LEU A 74 25.27 18.25 7.52
N TYR A 75 25.90 17.53 6.57
CA TYR A 75 25.47 17.52 5.17
C TYR A 75 24.14 16.78 4.97
N VAL A 76 23.06 17.55 4.83
CA VAL A 76 21.68 17.05 4.81
C VAL A 76 21.39 16.04 3.70
N PRO A 77 21.81 16.23 2.43
CA PRO A 77 21.53 15.24 1.37
C PRO A 77 22.05 13.83 1.68
N ALA A 78 23.27 13.72 2.23
CA ALA A 78 23.84 12.43 2.62
C ALA A 78 23.05 11.79 3.78
N HIS A 79 22.70 12.57 4.80
CA HIS A 79 21.83 12.09 5.88
C HIS A 79 20.46 11.64 5.36
N ARG A 80 19.84 12.36 4.42
CA ARG A 80 18.52 11.98 3.86
C ARG A 80 18.56 10.62 3.17
N LEU A 81 19.57 10.38 2.33
CA LEU A 81 19.75 9.08 1.65
C LEU A 81 20.06 7.97 2.67
N LEU A 82 20.90 8.24 3.65
CA LEU A 82 21.22 7.27 4.70
C LEU A 82 19.99 6.96 5.57
N GLN A 83 19.17 7.95 5.89
CA GLN A 83 17.89 7.79 6.56
C GLN A 83 16.91 6.97 5.71
N ASN A 84 16.84 7.17 4.39
CA ASN A 84 16.00 6.35 3.51
C ASN A 84 16.41 4.89 3.55
N LEU A 85 17.70 4.62 3.41
CA LEU A 85 18.27 3.29 3.50
C LEU A 85 17.97 2.66 4.86
N GLU A 86 18.25 3.38 5.94
CA GLU A 86 18.03 2.90 7.31
C GLU A 86 16.54 2.75 7.63
N LEU A 87 15.64 3.59 7.10
CA LEU A 87 14.19 3.41 7.24
C LEU A 87 13.73 2.12 6.54
N ALA A 88 14.14 1.91 5.28
CA ALA A 88 13.82 0.70 4.52
C ALA A 88 14.31 -0.57 5.24
N GLU A 89 15.49 -0.50 5.84
CA GLU A 89 16.08 -1.61 6.59
C GLU A 89 15.59 -1.74 8.02
N GLY A 90 14.80 -0.80 8.53
CA GLY A 90 14.32 -0.91 9.90
C GLY A 90 15.39 -0.56 10.94
N ARG A 91 16.20 0.45 10.67
CA ARG A 91 17.30 0.92 11.50
C ARG A 91 17.24 2.43 11.75
N ALA A 92 16.05 3.00 11.82
CA ALA A 92 15.90 4.44 12.04
C ALA A 92 16.44 4.91 13.40
N GLY A 93 16.57 4.01 14.39
CA GLY A 93 17.23 4.30 15.66
C GLY A 93 18.71 4.67 15.48
N ARG A 94 19.45 3.99 14.57
CA ARG A 94 20.83 4.39 14.19
C ARG A 94 20.90 5.82 13.69
N SER A 95 20.00 6.18 12.78
CA SER A 95 19.87 7.55 12.27
C SER A 95 19.58 8.53 13.41
N TRP A 96 18.64 8.22 14.29
CA TRP A 96 18.28 9.08 15.42
C TRP A 96 19.46 9.30 16.38
N MET A 97 20.11 8.23 16.84
CA MET A 97 21.27 8.31 17.74
C MET A 97 22.46 9.02 17.09
N ARG A 98 22.62 8.93 15.77
CA ARG A 98 23.61 9.71 15.02
C ARG A 98 23.29 11.20 15.11
N LEU A 99 22.03 11.59 14.94
CA LEU A 99 21.62 13.00 15.05
C LEU A 99 21.70 13.53 16.48
N GLU A 100 21.41 12.71 17.50
CA GLU A 100 21.60 13.11 18.91
C GLU A 100 23.07 13.38 19.22
N ARG A 101 23.99 12.50 18.82
CA ARG A 101 25.44 12.74 18.99
C ARG A 101 25.93 13.98 18.25
N LEU A 102 25.35 14.27 17.08
CA LEU A 102 25.66 15.50 16.35
C LEU A 102 25.11 16.73 17.07
N GLU A 103 23.93 16.66 17.67
CA GLU A 103 23.37 17.77 18.45
C GLU A 103 24.14 17.98 19.76
N GLU A 104 24.58 16.92 20.43
CA GLU A 104 25.49 17.01 21.59
C GLU A 104 26.80 17.70 21.21
N ARG A 105 27.34 17.40 20.02
CA ARG A 105 28.60 17.96 19.53
C ARG A 105 28.49 19.39 18.99
N PHE A 106 27.42 19.71 18.27
CA PHE A 106 27.27 20.96 17.51
C PHE A 106 26.17 21.89 18.07
N GLY A 107 25.46 21.48 19.11
CA GLY A 107 24.29 22.19 19.64
C GLY A 107 23.04 22.06 18.76
N GLU A 108 22.00 22.83 19.11
CA GLU A 108 20.81 22.95 18.26
C GLU A 108 21.19 23.52 16.89
N HIS A 109 20.81 22.82 15.81
CA HIS A 109 21.12 23.22 14.44
C HIS A 109 19.88 23.07 13.53
N PRO A 110 19.64 23.99 12.56
CA PRO A 110 18.51 23.87 11.63
C PRO A 110 18.49 22.56 10.84
N SER A 111 19.63 22.14 10.29
CA SER A 111 19.78 20.83 9.63
C SER A 111 19.41 19.65 10.53
N LEU A 112 19.83 19.64 11.79
CA LEU A 112 19.49 18.57 12.74
C LEU A 112 18.00 18.59 13.08
N SER A 113 17.42 19.78 13.27
CA SER A 113 15.97 19.94 13.47
C SER A 113 15.17 19.39 12.30
N TYR A 114 15.57 19.72 11.05
CA TYR A 114 14.97 19.18 9.85
C TYR A 114 15.09 17.65 9.78
N LEU A 115 16.30 17.11 9.98
CA LEU A 115 16.58 15.68 9.88
C LEU A 115 15.85 14.86 10.94
N LYS A 116 15.68 15.39 12.17
CA LYS A 116 14.90 14.75 13.23
C LYS A 116 13.40 14.79 12.94
N LEU A 117 12.87 15.93 12.50
CA LEU A 117 11.44 16.04 12.13
C LEU A 117 11.08 15.10 10.99
N ARG A 118 11.99 14.90 10.02
CA ARG A 118 11.83 13.94 8.93
C ARG A 118 11.77 12.48 9.39
N LEU A 119 12.48 12.15 10.47
CA LEU A 119 12.48 10.81 11.05
C LEU A 119 11.31 10.54 11.98
N ALA A 120 10.61 11.58 12.45
CA ALA A 120 9.44 11.41 13.28
C ALA A 120 8.37 10.56 12.54
N PRO A 121 7.57 9.73 13.23
CA PRO A 121 6.48 9.00 12.58
C PRO A 121 5.51 9.95 11.84
N PRO A 122 4.80 9.52 10.77
CA PRO A 122 3.98 10.39 9.93
C PRO A 122 3.00 11.30 10.70
N LYS A 123 2.36 10.78 11.76
CA LYS A 123 1.47 11.56 12.65
C LYS A 123 2.14 12.73 13.36
N TYR A 124 3.48 12.72 13.43
CA TYR A 124 4.33 13.73 14.04
C TYR A 124 5.15 14.52 13.02
N GLN A 125 5.03 14.26 11.71
CA GLN A 125 5.67 15.05 10.65
C GLN A 125 4.84 16.29 10.23
N GLY A 126 3.89 16.73 11.07
CA GLY A 126 2.94 17.79 10.74
C GLY A 126 3.59 19.15 10.44
N SER A 127 2.94 19.93 9.58
CA SER A 127 3.40 21.27 9.19
C SER A 127 3.65 22.21 10.38
N GLU A 128 2.92 22.05 11.48
CA GLU A 128 3.08 22.86 12.70
C GLU A 128 4.46 22.73 13.33
N ARG A 129 5.04 21.52 13.37
CA ARG A 129 6.36 21.31 13.97
C ARG A 129 7.47 21.90 13.10
N PHE A 130 7.38 21.73 11.78
CA PHE A 130 8.28 22.41 10.85
C PHE A 130 8.13 23.93 10.92
N ALA A 131 6.91 24.45 11.08
CA ALA A 131 6.68 25.89 11.24
C ALA A 131 7.29 26.42 12.55
N LYS A 132 7.15 25.70 13.66
CA LYS A 132 7.78 26.05 14.95
C LYS A 132 9.31 26.04 14.86
N ALA A 133 9.89 25.01 14.23
CA ALA A 133 11.33 24.95 14.00
C ALA A 133 11.82 26.05 13.04
N LEU A 134 11.08 26.33 11.97
CA LEU A 134 11.38 27.41 11.04
C LEU A 134 11.26 28.80 11.70
N ALA A 135 10.36 28.98 12.67
CA ALA A 135 10.28 30.23 13.43
C ALA A 135 11.55 30.49 14.26
N ARG A 136 12.20 29.43 14.76
CA ARG A 136 13.50 29.52 15.43
C ARG A 136 14.65 29.73 14.44
N PHE A 137 14.56 29.12 13.26
CA PHE A 137 15.59 29.18 12.21
C PHE A 137 15.03 29.71 10.87
N PRO A 138 14.62 30.99 10.78
CA PRO A 138 13.82 31.52 9.67
C PRO A 138 14.50 31.48 8.30
N ARG A 139 15.83 31.39 8.29
CA ARG A 139 16.66 31.32 7.08
C ARG A 139 16.98 29.91 6.64
N SER A 140 16.58 28.87 7.40
CA SER A 140 16.93 27.50 7.04
C SER A 140 16.23 27.05 5.76
N PHE A 141 17.04 26.61 4.80
CA PHE A 141 16.57 26.06 3.53
C PHE A 141 15.75 24.78 3.75
N TRP A 142 16.31 23.85 4.53
CA TRP A 142 15.74 22.52 4.70
C TRP A 142 14.47 22.52 5.54
N LEU A 143 14.39 23.32 6.60
CA LEU A 143 13.15 23.44 7.39
C LEU A 143 12.00 24.02 6.56
N ARG A 144 12.29 24.98 5.68
CA ARG A 144 11.31 25.56 4.77
C ARG A 144 10.84 24.55 3.72
N TYR A 145 11.76 23.75 3.19
CA TYR A 145 11.41 22.61 2.31
C TYR A 145 10.54 21.57 3.03
N GLY A 146 10.91 21.17 4.25
CA GLY A 146 10.13 20.24 5.08
C GLY A 146 8.72 20.75 5.38
N LEU A 147 8.58 22.04 5.69
CA LEU A 147 7.28 22.69 5.85
C LEU A 147 6.46 22.65 4.56
N ALA A 148 7.06 22.98 3.42
CA ALA A 148 6.37 22.95 2.13
C ALA A 148 5.89 21.55 1.77
N TRP A 149 6.72 20.53 1.98
CA TRP A 149 6.36 19.13 1.75
C TRP A 149 5.18 18.71 2.62
N SER A 150 5.23 19.02 3.93
CA SER A 150 4.17 18.68 4.88
C SER A 150 2.84 19.36 4.52
N LEU A 151 2.88 20.65 4.18
CA LEU A 151 1.70 21.39 3.69
C LEU A 151 1.14 20.81 2.40
N PHE A 152 2.00 20.30 1.50
CA PHE A 152 1.56 19.64 0.28
C PHE A 152 0.82 18.33 0.58
N GLN A 153 1.34 17.50 1.50
CA GLN A 153 0.68 16.27 1.94
C GLN A 153 -0.68 16.55 2.61
N GLU A 154 -0.76 17.63 3.38
CA GLU A 154 -2.02 18.15 3.96
C GLU A 154 -2.96 18.79 2.93
N LYS A 155 -2.66 18.70 1.62
CA LYS A 155 -3.44 19.28 0.51
C LYS A 155 -3.53 20.82 0.55
N ARG A 156 -2.68 21.51 1.33
CA ARG A 156 -2.62 22.97 1.45
C ARG A 156 -1.64 23.59 0.43
N ARG A 157 -1.88 23.31 -0.85
CA ARG A 157 -0.97 23.62 -1.97
C ARG A 157 -0.52 25.09 -2.03
N ARG A 158 -1.43 26.05 -1.80
CA ARG A 158 -1.09 27.48 -1.83
C ARG A 158 -0.04 27.84 -0.77
N ARG A 159 -0.25 27.42 0.48
CA ARG A 159 0.70 27.66 1.56
C ARG A 159 2.03 26.95 1.30
N ALA A 160 1.99 25.73 0.75
CA ALA A 160 3.20 25.01 0.34
C ALA A 160 3.99 25.80 -0.74
N ALA A 161 3.31 26.36 -1.74
CA ALA A 161 3.92 27.19 -2.78
C ALA A 161 4.62 28.42 -2.19
N ASP A 162 3.97 29.10 -1.24
CA ASP A 162 4.51 30.29 -0.59
C ASP A 162 5.79 29.98 0.19
N GLN A 163 5.93 28.78 0.74
CA GLN A 163 7.17 28.33 1.37
C GLN A 163 8.28 27.99 0.35
N LEU A 164 7.96 27.57 -0.87
CA LEU A 164 8.98 27.26 -1.87
C LEU A 164 9.51 28.47 -2.62
N LYS A 165 8.71 29.52 -2.81
CA LYS A 165 9.13 30.73 -3.55
C LYS A 165 10.47 31.31 -3.08
N PRO A 166 10.75 31.45 -1.76
CA PRO A 166 12.05 31.95 -1.30
C PRO A 166 13.24 31.06 -1.66
N LEU A 167 13.03 29.74 -1.81
CA LEU A 167 14.08 28.76 -2.12
C LEU A 167 14.49 28.79 -3.60
N MET A 168 13.66 29.39 -4.47
CA MET A 168 13.86 29.43 -5.92
C MET A 168 14.46 30.76 -6.42
N LYS A 169 14.91 31.64 -5.51
CA LYS A 169 15.55 32.90 -5.90
C LYS A 169 16.86 32.64 -6.67
N PRO A 170 17.22 33.51 -7.64
CA PRO A 170 18.51 33.45 -8.31
C PRO A 170 19.67 33.36 -7.31
N GLY A 171 20.63 32.48 -7.58
CA GLY A 171 21.78 32.22 -6.69
C GLY A 171 21.53 31.24 -5.54
N GLY A 172 20.30 30.78 -5.31
CA GLY A 172 20.01 29.74 -4.31
C GLY A 172 20.51 28.34 -4.70
N SER A 173 20.68 27.44 -3.73
CA SER A 173 21.10 26.05 -4.03
C SER A 173 20.13 25.33 -4.99
N PHE A 174 20.71 24.45 -5.81
CA PHE A 174 19.96 23.53 -6.65
C PHE A 174 19.82 22.17 -5.96
N GLU A 175 18.69 21.97 -5.28
CA GLU A 175 18.27 20.67 -4.72
C GLU A 175 17.10 20.10 -5.56
N PRO A 176 17.33 19.06 -6.38
CA PRO A 176 16.34 18.55 -7.34
C PRO A 176 14.92 18.32 -6.81
N GLU A 177 14.77 17.82 -5.59
CA GLU A 177 13.49 17.47 -5.00
C GLU A 177 12.65 18.71 -4.66
N VAL A 178 13.30 19.85 -4.41
CA VAL A 178 12.62 21.14 -4.22
C VAL A 178 11.92 21.55 -5.52
N TYR A 179 12.61 21.38 -6.65
CA TYR A 179 12.10 21.77 -7.95
C TYR A 179 11.01 20.81 -8.44
N LEU A 180 11.15 19.50 -8.19
CA LEU A 180 10.08 18.52 -8.43
C LEU A 180 8.83 18.80 -7.58
N LEU A 181 9.00 19.16 -6.31
CA LEU A 181 7.89 19.54 -5.45
C LEU A 181 7.23 20.85 -5.93
N ALA A 182 8.02 21.86 -6.28
CA ALA A 182 7.52 23.12 -6.82
C ALA A 182 6.71 22.91 -8.11
N TYR A 183 7.18 22.00 -8.99
CA TYR A 183 6.44 21.59 -10.18
C TYR A 183 5.08 20.96 -9.81
N ARG A 184 5.06 19.99 -8.88
CA ARG A 184 3.85 19.30 -8.42
C ARG A 184 2.83 20.25 -7.76
N ILE A 185 3.30 21.27 -7.06
CA ILE A 185 2.46 22.29 -6.42
C ILE A 185 1.93 23.33 -7.43
N GLY A 186 2.57 23.46 -8.59
CA GLY A 186 2.15 24.36 -9.66
C GLY A 186 2.87 25.72 -9.66
N VAL A 187 4.08 25.82 -9.08
CA VAL A 187 4.87 27.08 -9.03
C VAL A 187 5.64 27.32 -10.34
N ARG A 188 4.97 27.16 -11.49
CA ARG A 188 5.61 27.02 -12.80
C ARG A 188 6.39 28.24 -13.28
N THR A 189 5.91 29.45 -13.01
CA THR A 189 6.50 30.70 -13.51
C THR A 189 7.90 30.95 -12.93
N HIS A 190 8.05 30.81 -11.62
CA HIS A 190 9.33 30.98 -10.93
C HIS A 190 10.29 29.84 -11.28
N LEU A 191 9.73 28.62 -11.43
CA LEU A 191 10.47 27.42 -11.73
C LEU A 191 11.12 27.48 -13.13
N ARG A 192 10.40 27.99 -14.14
CA ARG A 192 10.89 28.07 -15.53
C ARG A 192 12.16 28.93 -15.64
N SER A 193 12.10 30.18 -15.17
CA SER A 193 13.24 31.10 -15.23
C SER A 193 14.47 30.53 -14.52
N ARG A 194 14.27 29.91 -13.35
CA ARG A 194 15.37 29.32 -12.58
C ARG A 194 15.97 28.09 -13.26
N ILE A 195 15.15 27.21 -13.83
CA ILE A 195 15.66 26.04 -14.56
C ILE A 195 16.42 26.47 -15.81
N GLU A 196 15.95 27.47 -16.55
CA GLU A 196 16.69 27.99 -17.72
C GLU A 196 18.09 28.49 -17.33
N GLU A 197 18.22 29.21 -16.21
CA GLU A 197 19.52 29.61 -15.67
C GLU A 197 20.39 28.40 -15.29
N LEU A 198 19.83 27.44 -14.56
CA LEU A 198 20.55 26.26 -14.12
C LEU A 198 20.94 25.33 -15.28
N ARG A 199 20.13 25.23 -16.33
CA ARG A 199 20.46 24.49 -17.57
C ARG A 199 21.66 25.08 -18.29
N LYS A 200 21.85 26.41 -18.25
CA LYS A 200 23.06 27.04 -18.80
C LYS A 200 24.31 26.62 -18.03
N LYS A 201 24.20 26.49 -16.70
CA LYS A 201 25.31 26.09 -15.82
C LYS A 201 25.56 24.58 -15.82
N HIS A 202 24.51 23.77 -15.97
CA HIS A 202 24.54 22.32 -15.87
C HIS A 202 23.79 21.67 -17.05
N PRO A 203 24.29 21.80 -18.30
CA PRO A 203 23.59 21.36 -19.50
C PRO A 203 23.42 19.84 -19.62
N LYS A 204 24.12 19.06 -18.79
CA LYS A 204 24.03 17.59 -18.74
C LYS A 204 23.23 17.06 -17.54
N ASP A 205 22.70 17.93 -16.69
CA ASP A 205 21.87 17.50 -15.56
C ASP A 205 20.49 17.05 -16.05
N GLY A 206 20.20 15.77 -15.84
CA GLY A 206 18.99 15.13 -16.32
C GLY A 206 17.71 15.52 -15.58
N ILE A 207 17.81 15.96 -14.32
CA ILE A 207 16.65 16.46 -13.56
C ILE A 207 16.27 17.84 -14.08
N LEU A 208 17.27 18.70 -14.32
CA LEU A 208 17.02 19.99 -14.95
C LEU A 208 16.45 19.82 -16.36
N ALA A 209 16.95 18.85 -17.14
CA ALA A 209 16.40 18.54 -18.45
C ALA A 209 14.94 18.08 -18.36
N LEU A 210 14.63 17.16 -17.42
CA LEU A 210 13.27 16.73 -17.12
C LEU A 210 12.38 17.90 -16.75
N LEU A 211 12.79 18.74 -15.80
CA LEU A 211 11.98 19.85 -15.35
C LEU A 211 11.80 20.92 -16.45
N SER A 212 12.83 21.18 -17.26
CA SER A 212 12.74 22.03 -18.45
C SER A 212 11.67 21.51 -19.41
N PHE A 213 11.70 20.21 -19.68
CA PHE A 213 10.73 19.53 -20.54
C PHE A 213 9.32 19.61 -19.96
N LEU A 214 9.15 19.27 -18.67
CA LEU A 214 7.89 19.35 -17.94
C LEU A 214 7.27 20.75 -17.91
N LEU A 215 8.11 21.79 -18.01
CA LEU A 215 7.71 23.20 -18.09
C LEU A 215 7.54 23.73 -19.51
N GLY A 216 7.60 22.86 -20.52
CA GLY A 216 7.28 23.17 -21.91
C GLY A 216 8.49 23.40 -22.82
N SER A 217 9.72 23.07 -22.40
CA SER A 217 10.84 22.97 -23.35
C SER A 217 10.55 21.89 -24.38
N ARG A 218 10.76 22.21 -25.66
CA ARG A 218 10.54 21.31 -26.80
C ARG A 218 11.84 20.81 -27.41
N ARG A 219 12.96 20.98 -26.72
CA ARG A 219 14.25 20.49 -27.22
C ARG A 219 14.28 18.97 -27.06
N SER A 220 14.46 18.26 -28.17
CA SER A 220 14.62 16.79 -28.19
C SER A 220 15.75 16.32 -27.26
N THR A 221 16.78 17.14 -27.09
CA THR A 221 17.89 16.92 -26.14
C THR A 221 17.45 16.96 -24.67
N ASP A 222 16.45 17.77 -24.31
CA ASP A 222 15.92 17.83 -22.95
C ASP A 222 15.08 16.58 -22.64
N LEU A 223 14.24 16.12 -23.58
CA LEU A 223 13.51 14.85 -23.47
C LEU A 223 14.46 13.66 -23.36
N LEU A 224 15.52 13.64 -24.17
CA LEU A 224 16.56 12.62 -24.15
C LEU A 224 17.25 12.53 -22.78
N CYS A 225 17.78 13.65 -22.29
CA CYS A 225 18.42 13.71 -20.99
C CYS A 225 17.43 13.37 -19.86
N ALA A 226 16.15 13.74 -19.99
CA ALA A 226 15.10 13.41 -19.03
C ALA A 226 14.77 11.92 -18.98
N LEU A 227 14.70 11.26 -20.14
CA LEU A 227 14.44 9.82 -20.25
C LEU A 227 15.64 8.98 -19.78
N GLU A 228 16.86 9.37 -20.17
CA GLU A 228 18.10 8.74 -19.70
C GLU A 228 18.24 8.90 -18.18
N PHE A 229 17.90 10.07 -17.64
CA PHE A 229 17.91 10.29 -16.21
C PHE A 229 16.79 9.56 -15.47
N ALA A 230 15.55 9.61 -15.97
CA ALA A 230 14.44 8.84 -15.41
C ALA A 230 14.72 7.33 -15.42
N SER A 231 15.60 6.86 -16.31
CA SER A 231 16.03 5.46 -16.33
C SER A 231 16.90 5.05 -15.15
N ALA A 232 17.51 6.01 -14.46
CA ALA A 232 18.33 5.78 -13.28
C ALA A 232 17.55 6.01 -11.96
N TYR A 233 16.38 6.66 -11.98
CA TYR A 233 15.68 7.08 -10.77
C TYR A 233 14.15 6.84 -10.84
N LYS A 234 13.64 5.90 -10.04
CA LYS A 234 12.24 5.42 -10.03
C LYS A 234 11.20 6.51 -9.73
N GLU A 235 11.50 7.42 -8.81
CA GLU A 235 10.58 8.49 -8.39
C GLU A 235 10.46 9.60 -9.45
N THR A 236 11.54 9.81 -10.20
CA THR A 236 11.66 10.75 -11.31
C THR A 236 10.98 10.20 -12.56
N ALA A 237 11.08 8.89 -12.78
CA ALA A 237 10.27 8.16 -13.74
C ALA A 237 8.77 8.40 -13.49
N GLN A 238 8.24 8.18 -12.28
CA GLN A 238 6.81 8.39 -11.98
C GLN A 238 6.33 9.83 -12.26
N ALA A 239 7.15 10.84 -11.94
CA ALA A 239 6.83 12.24 -12.23
C ALA A 239 6.78 12.53 -13.75
N LEU A 240 7.72 11.95 -14.51
CA LEU A 240 7.72 11.98 -15.97
C LEU A 240 6.50 11.22 -16.53
N MET A 241 6.14 10.07 -15.97
CA MET A 241 4.97 9.27 -16.41
C MET A 241 3.66 10.03 -16.28
N ASN A 242 3.45 10.73 -15.15
CA ASN A 242 2.26 11.56 -14.94
C ASN A 242 2.16 12.73 -15.94
N ALA A 243 3.29 13.24 -16.45
CA ALA A 243 3.31 14.32 -17.43
C ALA A 243 3.20 13.83 -18.87
N LEU A 244 3.69 12.64 -19.18
CA LEU A 244 3.58 11.98 -20.49
C LEU A 244 2.14 11.56 -20.85
N LEU A 245 1.17 11.72 -19.95
CA LEU A 245 -0.26 11.49 -20.22
C LEU A 245 -0.87 12.51 -21.23
N SER A 246 -0.19 13.62 -21.55
CA SER A 246 -0.69 14.58 -22.55
C SER A 246 -0.61 14.00 -23.98
N PRO A 247 -1.67 14.11 -24.82
CA PRO A 247 -1.68 13.59 -26.21
C PRO A 247 -0.52 14.07 -27.08
N ARG A 248 -0.04 15.30 -26.87
CA ARG A 248 1.01 15.90 -27.71
C ARG A 248 2.40 15.38 -27.39
N LEU A 249 2.70 15.15 -26.11
CA LEU A 249 3.97 14.57 -25.65
C LEU A 249 4.11 13.09 -26.05
N ARG A 250 2.98 12.40 -26.26
CA ARG A 250 2.94 11.03 -26.81
C ARG A 250 3.51 10.98 -28.23
N MET A 251 3.13 11.92 -29.09
CA MET A 251 3.63 11.98 -30.46
C MET A 251 5.13 12.28 -30.56
N ASP A 252 5.65 13.19 -29.74
CA ASP A 252 7.09 13.51 -29.72
C ASP A 252 7.93 12.31 -29.24
N LEU A 253 7.42 11.52 -28.28
CA LEU A 253 8.05 10.27 -27.84
C LEU A 253 7.98 9.17 -28.91
N LEU A 254 6.90 9.10 -29.69
CA LEU A 254 6.75 8.11 -30.77
C LEU A 254 7.70 8.36 -31.94
N LEU A 255 7.77 9.61 -32.43
CA LEU A 255 8.72 10.01 -33.47
C LEU A 255 10.18 9.74 -33.04
N PHE A 256 10.43 9.83 -31.73
CA PHE A 256 11.72 9.51 -31.15
C PHE A 256 12.03 8.00 -31.12
N LEU A 257 11.07 7.15 -30.75
CA LEU A 257 11.26 5.69 -30.69
C LEU A 257 11.45 5.07 -32.09
N GLU A 258 10.92 5.70 -33.13
CA GLU A 258 11.07 5.26 -34.53
C GLU A 258 12.46 5.55 -35.12
N ALA A 259 13.23 6.47 -34.52
CA ALA A 259 14.50 6.95 -35.10
C ALA A 259 15.75 6.14 -34.70
N ASP A 260 15.71 5.28 -33.66
CA ASP A 260 16.89 4.54 -33.19
C ASP A 260 16.54 3.27 -32.39
N SER A 261 16.71 2.10 -33.01
CA SER A 261 16.43 0.78 -32.41
C SER A 261 17.35 0.45 -31.22
N THR A 262 18.60 0.89 -31.24
CA THR A 262 19.56 0.75 -30.15
C THR A 262 19.13 1.52 -28.89
N ARG A 263 18.37 2.61 -29.04
CA ARG A 263 17.81 3.38 -27.92
C ARG A 263 16.57 2.73 -27.33
N LEU A 264 15.76 2.04 -28.14
CA LEU A 264 14.63 1.22 -27.68
C LEU A 264 15.09 0.14 -26.69
N GLU A 265 16.21 -0.53 -26.99
CA GLU A 265 16.79 -1.55 -26.09
C GLU A 265 17.25 -1.00 -24.74
N ARG A 266 17.74 0.26 -24.70
CA ARG A 266 18.09 0.93 -23.44
C ARG A 266 16.85 1.29 -22.63
N LEU A 267 15.81 1.79 -23.29
CA LEU A 267 14.53 2.10 -22.65
C LEU A 267 13.79 0.85 -22.13
N GLN A 268 13.95 -0.30 -22.77
CA GLN A 268 13.44 -1.58 -22.23
C GLN A 268 14.08 -1.99 -20.90
N LYS A 269 15.31 -1.52 -20.63
CA LYS A 269 16.03 -1.75 -19.36
C LYS A 269 15.74 -0.67 -18.31
N SER A 270 14.88 0.29 -18.65
CA SER A 270 14.57 1.45 -17.82
C SER A 270 13.35 1.23 -16.92
N PRO A 271 13.31 1.79 -15.70
CA PRO A 271 12.12 1.93 -14.86
C PRO A 271 10.88 2.52 -15.55
N VAL A 272 11.02 3.28 -16.65
CA VAL A 272 9.86 3.79 -17.43
C VAL A 272 9.32 2.81 -18.47
N ALA A 273 10.00 1.67 -18.69
CA ALA A 273 9.60 0.65 -19.65
C ALA A 273 8.11 0.24 -19.54
N PRO A 274 7.53 0.04 -18.35
CA PRO A 274 6.14 -0.44 -18.23
C PRO A 274 5.07 0.51 -18.80
N VAL A 275 5.38 1.80 -18.96
CA VAL A 275 4.42 2.78 -19.51
C VAL A 275 4.50 2.93 -21.02
N ILE A 276 5.61 2.53 -21.65
CA ILE A 276 5.78 2.57 -23.10
C ILE A 276 4.69 1.74 -23.81
N PRO A 277 4.33 0.52 -23.37
CA PRO A 277 3.21 -0.24 -23.94
C PRO A 277 1.85 0.45 -23.83
N LEU A 278 1.58 1.14 -22.73
CA LEU A 278 0.33 1.86 -22.53
C LEU A 278 0.23 3.04 -23.50
N LEU A 279 1.32 3.80 -23.66
CA LEU A 279 1.37 4.91 -24.62
C LEU A 279 1.24 4.41 -26.07
N LEU A 280 1.90 3.30 -26.42
CA LEU A 280 1.78 2.67 -27.74
C LEU A 280 0.35 2.17 -28.03
N LYS A 281 -0.34 1.61 -27.03
CA LYS A 281 -1.77 1.22 -27.18
C LYS A 281 -2.69 2.43 -27.35
N MET A 282 -2.48 3.50 -26.58
CA MET A 282 -3.30 4.71 -26.65
C MET A 282 -3.20 5.45 -27.99
N GLU A 283 -2.10 5.26 -28.72
CA GLU A 283 -1.85 5.87 -30.03
C GLU A 283 -2.16 4.90 -31.20
N GLY A 284 -2.92 3.85 -30.94
CA GLY A 284 -3.36 2.92 -31.98
C GLY A 284 -2.25 2.01 -32.52
N ARG A 285 -1.17 1.77 -31.76
CA ARG A 285 -0.05 0.88 -32.13
C ARG A 285 0.05 -0.36 -31.23
N PRO A 286 -1.01 -1.20 -31.14
CA PRO A 286 -1.07 -2.33 -30.21
C PRO A 286 -0.01 -3.41 -30.50
N ALA A 287 0.41 -3.59 -31.77
CA ALA A 287 1.43 -4.57 -32.14
C ALA A 287 2.82 -4.21 -31.60
N MET A 288 3.18 -2.92 -31.60
CA MET A 288 4.44 -2.44 -31.05
C MET A 288 4.42 -2.50 -29.51
N ALA A 289 3.28 -2.19 -28.90
CA ALA A 289 3.07 -2.37 -27.47
C ALA A 289 3.22 -3.85 -27.06
N ALA A 290 2.67 -4.77 -27.84
CA ALA A 290 2.77 -6.21 -27.59
C ALA A 290 4.21 -6.71 -27.69
N ARG A 291 4.96 -6.29 -28.73
CA ARG A 291 6.40 -6.63 -28.88
C ARG A 291 7.24 -6.07 -27.73
N PHE A 292 6.96 -4.84 -27.29
CA PHE A 292 7.66 -4.23 -26.17
C PHE A 292 7.38 -4.95 -24.85
N MET A 293 6.11 -5.27 -24.58
CA MET A 293 5.69 -6.07 -23.42
C MET A 293 6.36 -7.45 -23.42
N GLN A 294 6.39 -8.12 -24.58
CA GLN A 294 7.01 -9.43 -24.72
C GLN A 294 8.51 -9.39 -24.36
N GLY A 295 9.25 -8.39 -24.87
CA GLY A 295 10.68 -8.22 -24.54
C GLY A 295 10.94 -7.84 -23.07
N MET A 296 10.01 -7.16 -22.40
CA MET A 296 10.07 -6.93 -20.96
C MET A 296 9.87 -8.22 -20.16
N PHE A 297 8.83 -8.99 -20.51
CA PHE A 297 8.49 -10.23 -19.80
C PHE A 297 9.58 -11.31 -19.96
N GLU A 298 10.16 -11.46 -21.14
CA GLU A 298 11.26 -12.40 -21.40
C GLU A 298 12.52 -12.07 -20.57
N LYS A 299 12.77 -10.79 -20.26
CA LYS A 299 13.91 -10.35 -19.43
C LYS A 299 13.63 -10.41 -17.93
N GLN A 300 12.43 -10.04 -17.47
CA GLN A 300 12.03 -10.21 -16.06
C GLN A 300 12.08 -11.68 -15.62
N ARG A 301 11.77 -12.60 -16.55
CA ARG A 301 11.91 -14.05 -16.38
C ARG A 301 13.35 -14.50 -16.07
N ASN A 302 14.36 -13.72 -16.49
CA ASN A 302 15.77 -14.03 -16.30
C ASN A 302 16.41 -13.32 -15.09
N LEU A 303 15.69 -12.39 -14.43
CA LEU A 303 16.24 -11.51 -13.39
C LEU A 303 15.60 -11.71 -12.00
N SER A 304 14.73 -12.69 -11.80
CA SER A 304 13.92 -12.78 -10.58
C SER A 304 14.73 -13.27 -9.37
N ASN A 305 15.13 -12.34 -8.51
CA ASN A 305 15.18 -12.55 -7.07
C ASN A 305 13.81 -12.15 -6.48
N PRO A 306 13.27 -12.87 -5.48
CA PRO A 306 12.00 -12.54 -4.86
C PRO A 306 12.20 -11.39 -3.88
N ILE A 307 11.36 -10.35 -3.92
CA ILE A 307 10.93 -9.51 -2.77
C ILE A 307 10.09 -8.33 -3.29
N SER A 308 8.92 -8.16 -2.68
CA SER A 308 8.03 -6.98 -2.60
C SER A 308 7.05 -6.65 -3.74
N GLU A 309 6.48 -7.64 -4.43
CA GLU A 309 5.42 -7.44 -5.44
C GLU A 309 4.24 -8.41 -5.26
N ASP A 310 3.79 -8.69 -4.03
CA ASP A 310 2.83 -9.78 -3.78
C ASP A 310 1.40 -9.51 -4.28
N GLY A 311 0.95 -8.24 -4.31
CA GLY A 311 -0.32 -7.87 -4.97
C GLY A 311 -0.24 -7.95 -6.50
N ILE A 312 0.97 -7.85 -7.05
CA ILE A 312 1.26 -8.06 -8.47
C ILE A 312 1.36 -9.58 -8.75
N LEU A 313 1.87 -10.37 -7.81
CA LEU A 313 1.93 -11.83 -7.90
C LEU A 313 0.54 -12.45 -8.06
N TRP A 314 -0.47 -11.98 -7.32
CA TRP A 314 -1.84 -12.51 -7.45
C TRP A 314 -2.45 -12.25 -8.82
N ASN A 315 -2.34 -11.00 -9.28
CA ASN A 315 -2.82 -10.62 -10.60
C ASN A 315 -2.07 -11.38 -11.70
N HIS A 316 -0.78 -11.62 -11.53
CA HIS A 316 0.02 -12.44 -12.44
C HIS A 316 -0.35 -13.91 -12.41
N LEU A 317 -0.62 -14.49 -11.24
CA LEU A 317 -1.08 -15.86 -11.11
C LEU A 317 -2.40 -16.05 -11.88
N HIS A 318 -3.40 -15.21 -11.61
CA HIS A 318 -4.70 -15.25 -12.29
C HIS A 318 -4.58 -15.00 -13.78
N GLN A 319 -3.78 -14.02 -14.19
CA GLN A 319 -3.50 -13.79 -15.61
C GLN A 319 -2.87 -15.03 -16.25
N ARG A 320 -1.88 -15.65 -15.60
CA ARG A 320 -1.20 -16.83 -16.12
C ARG A 320 -2.13 -18.04 -16.20
N MET A 321 -2.97 -18.24 -15.20
CA MET A 321 -3.99 -19.29 -15.22
C MET A 321 -4.96 -19.09 -16.39
N ARG A 322 -5.43 -17.86 -16.63
CA ARG A 322 -6.28 -17.55 -17.80
C ARG A 322 -5.57 -17.87 -19.11
N GLU A 323 -4.31 -17.47 -19.28
CA GLU A 323 -3.50 -17.79 -20.47
C GLU A 323 -3.41 -19.30 -20.70
N LEU A 324 -3.19 -20.07 -19.62
CA LEU A 324 -3.14 -21.53 -19.69
C LEU A 324 -4.50 -22.14 -20.04
N PHE A 325 -5.61 -21.65 -19.49
CA PHE A 325 -6.96 -22.08 -19.86
C PHE A 325 -7.30 -21.76 -21.32
N TYR A 326 -6.95 -20.56 -21.80
CA TYR A 326 -7.08 -20.19 -23.22
C TYR A 326 -6.30 -21.13 -24.14
N ALA A 327 -5.13 -21.60 -23.70
CA ALA A 327 -4.32 -22.55 -24.43
C ALA A 327 -4.77 -24.02 -24.26
N GLY A 328 -5.85 -24.28 -23.51
CA GLY A 328 -6.31 -25.64 -23.20
C GLY A 328 -5.42 -26.42 -22.23
N LYS A 329 -4.43 -25.76 -21.62
CA LYS A 329 -3.47 -26.33 -20.67
C LYS A 329 -4.05 -26.35 -19.25
N VAL A 330 -5.21 -27.01 -19.10
CA VAL A 330 -5.99 -27.08 -17.86
C VAL A 330 -5.15 -27.60 -16.70
N GLU A 331 -4.41 -28.70 -16.91
CA GLU A 331 -3.60 -29.31 -15.85
C GLU A 331 -2.45 -28.42 -15.40
N GLU A 332 -1.79 -27.69 -16.31
CA GLU A 332 -0.75 -26.72 -15.95
C GLU A 332 -1.33 -25.56 -15.14
N ALA A 333 -2.54 -25.10 -15.48
CA ALA A 333 -3.22 -24.04 -14.72
C ALA A 333 -3.57 -24.49 -13.30
N LEU A 334 -4.09 -25.72 -13.16
CA LEU A 334 -4.43 -26.31 -11.86
C LEU A 334 -3.18 -26.65 -11.04
N ALA A 335 -2.10 -27.08 -11.67
CA ALA A 335 -0.81 -27.32 -11.03
C ALA A 335 -0.19 -26.03 -10.51
N LEU A 336 -0.17 -24.97 -11.34
CA LEU A 336 0.31 -23.65 -10.95
C LEU A 336 -0.44 -23.13 -9.71
N TYR A 337 -1.76 -23.26 -9.71
CA TYR A 337 -2.58 -22.93 -8.55
C TYR A 337 -2.24 -23.81 -7.33
N ARG A 338 -2.08 -25.13 -7.51
CA ARG A 338 -1.72 -26.03 -6.43
C ARG A 338 -0.38 -25.69 -5.79
N GLU A 339 0.61 -25.36 -6.60
CA GLU A 339 1.97 -25.09 -6.11
C GLU A 339 2.06 -23.75 -5.41
N GLN A 340 1.37 -22.72 -5.90
CA GLN A 340 1.50 -21.36 -5.38
C GLN A 340 0.41 -20.99 -4.37
N PHE A 341 -0.83 -21.44 -4.56
CA PHE A 341 -1.97 -21.02 -3.74
C PHE A 341 -2.31 -21.98 -2.61
N VAL A 342 -2.28 -23.29 -2.86
CA VAL A 342 -2.72 -24.28 -1.86
C VAL A 342 -1.89 -24.22 -0.58
N PRO A 343 -0.54 -24.07 -0.61
CA PRO A 343 0.24 -23.90 0.62
C PRO A 343 -0.21 -22.69 1.43
N LEU A 344 -0.46 -21.56 0.76
CA LEU A 344 -0.97 -20.35 1.42
C LEU A 344 -2.37 -20.60 2.00
N MET A 345 -3.25 -21.27 1.26
CA MET A 345 -4.60 -21.61 1.72
C MET A 345 -4.70 -22.61 2.85
N GLN A 346 -3.77 -23.56 2.91
CA GLN A 346 -3.68 -24.47 4.05
C GLN A 346 -3.28 -23.75 5.33
N LEU A 347 -2.59 -22.59 5.24
CA LEU A 347 -2.37 -21.72 6.40
C LEU A 347 -3.67 -21.02 6.85
N PHE A 348 -4.59 -20.76 5.93
CA PHE A 348 -5.85 -20.08 6.23
C PHE A 348 -6.94 -21.02 6.77
N PHE A 349 -6.98 -22.25 6.25
CA PHE A 349 -7.97 -23.26 6.59
C PHE A 349 -7.28 -24.62 6.78
N PRO A 350 -7.01 -25.02 8.04
CA PRO A 350 -6.62 -26.38 8.33
C PRO A 350 -7.63 -27.35 7.71
N ARG A 351 -7.15 -28.45 7.11
CA ARG A 351 -7.99 -29.41 6.34
C ARG A 351 -9.27 -29.84 7.06
N GLU A 352 -9.22 -29.95 8.38
CA GLU A 352 -10.36 -30.33 9.23
C GLU A 352 -11.51 -29.32 9.17
N LYS A 353 -11.21 -28.03 8.99
CA LYS A 353 -12.18 -26.92 8.90
C LYS A 353 -12.49 -26.50 7.47
N ALA A 354 -11.72 -27.01 6.50
CA ALA A 354 -11.88 -26.72 5.09
C ALA A 354 -13.20 -27.27 4.52
N LYS A 355 -13.76 -28.33 5.13
CA LYS A 355 -15.03 -28.95 4.69
C LYS A 355 -16.24 -28.02 4.75
N ASP A 356 -16.20 -27.02 5.63
CA ASP A 356 -17.33 -26.11 5.86
C ASP A 356 -17.34 -24.90 4.91
N SER A 357 -16.26 -24.68 4.14
CA SER A 357 -16.19 -23.58 3.18
C SER A 357 -16.59 -24.05 1.79
N ALA A 358 -17.55 -23.37 1.17
CA ALA A 358 -17.96 -23.65 -0.21
C ALA A 358 -16.77 -23.64 -1.20
N PHE A 359 -15.81 -22.74 -1.00
CA PHE A 359 -14.58 -22.69 -1.80
C PHE A 359 -13.73 -23.94 -1.62
N PHE A 360 -13.52 -24.37 -0.36
CA PHE A 360 -12.64 -25.49 -0.02
C PHE A 360 -13.29 -26.86 -0.10
N GLY A 361 -14.61 -26.94 -0.10
CA GLY A 361 -15.33 -28.16 -0.47
C GLY A 361 -15.24 -28.41 -1.98
N ALA A 362 -15.26 -27.33 -2.77
CA ALA A 362 -15.14 -27.40 -4.22
C ALA A 362 -13.68 -27.55 -4.73
N LEU A 363 -12.70 -27.11 -3.94
CA LEU A 363 -11.28 -27.16 -4.30
C LEU A 363 -10.68 -28.57 -4.46
N PRO A 364 -11.00 -29.56 -3.61
CA PRO A 364 -10.66 -30.95 -3.85
C PRO A 364 -11.23 -31.46 -5.17
N ALA A 365 -12.46 -31.07 -5.55
CA ALA A 365 -13.00 -31.45 -6.86
C ALA A 365 -12.20 -30.81 -8.02
N LEU A 366 -11.74 -29.57 -7.86
CA LEU A 366 -10.82 -28.89 -8.79
C LEU A 366 -9.46 -29.60 -8.88
N LEU A 367 -8.92 -30.10 -7.77
CA LEU A 367 -7.55 -30.60 -7.67
C LEU A 367 -7.44 -32.13 -7.90
N GLU A 368 -8.34 -32.91 -7.34
CA GLU A 368 -8.40 -34.37 -7.50
C GLU A 368 -8.96 -34.76 -8.88
N GLY A 369 -9.65 -33.83 -9.55
CA GLY A 369 -10.25 -33.99 -10.87
C GLY A 369 -9.30 -34.07 -12.06
N SER A 370 -7.97 -34.06 -11.92
CA SER A 370 -7.00 -34.09 -13.04
C SER A 370 -7.19 -35.24 -14.06
N GLY A 371 -7.85 -36.33 -13.66
CA GLY A 371 -8.30 -37.39 -14.57
C GLY A 371 -9.65 -37.12 -15.24
N ARG A 372 -10.59 -36.50 -14.52
CA ARG A 372 -11.96 -36.17 -14.99
C ARG A 372 -12.00 -34.92 -15.87
N SER A 373 -11.12 -33.95 -15.63
CA SER A 373 -10.90 -32.74 -16.43
C SER A 373 -10.50 -33.02 -17.90
N ARG A 374 -10.13 -34.27 -18.21
CA ARG A 374 -9.85 -34.71 -19.59
C ARG A 374 -11.13 -34.93 -20.39
N SER A 375 -12.22 -35.31 -19.74
CA SER A 375 -13.53 -35.48 -20.37
C SER A 375 -14.22 -34.13 -20.59
N ALA A 376 -15.06 -34.03 -21.62
CA ALA A 376 -15.91 -32.87 -21.86
C ALA A 376 -16.76 -32.52 -20.62
N GLN A 377 -17.41 -33.52 -20.02
CA GLN A 377 -18.23 -33.33 -18.84
C GLN A 377 -17.44 -32.80 -17.64
N GLY A 378 -16.28 -33.36 -17.36
CA GLY A 378 -15.44 -32.87 -16.25
C GLY A 378 -14.94 -31.45 -16.47
N ARG A 379 -14.80 -30.98 -17.72
CA ARG A 379 -14.50 -29.57 -18.00
C ARG A 379 -15.70 -28.65 -17.81
N LEU A 380 -16.92 -29.10 -18.09
CA LEU A 380 -18.14 -28.37 -17.75
C LEU A 380 -18.33 -28.27 -16.23
N ASP A 381 -18.08 -29.36 -15.51
CA ASP A 381 -18.09 -29.38 -14.04
C ASP A 381 -17.03 -28.43 -13.46
N LEU A 382 -15.85 -28.39 -14.08
CA LEU A 382 -14.79 -27.43 -13.76
C LEU A 382 -15.27 -25.98 -13.97
N ILE A 383 -15.86 -25.64 -15.12
CA ILE A 383 -16.39 -24.29 -15.38
C ILE A 383 -17.43 -23.90 -14.32
N ARG A 384 -18.39 -24.78 -14.01
CA ARG A 384 -19.38 -24.54 -12.94
C ARG A 384 -18.71 -24.25 -11.60
N THR A 385 -17.68 -25.02 -11.26
CA THR A 385 -16.95 -24.84 -10.02
C THR A 385 -16.20 -23.50 -10.00
N LEU A 386 -15.53 -23.14 -11.10
CA LEU A 386 -14.83 -21.87 -11.25
C LEU A 386 -15.77 -20.67 -11.08
N LEU A 387 -17.00 -20.76 -11.61
CA LEU A 387 -18.04 -19.73 -11.40
C LEU A 387 -18.44 -19.61 -9.94
N GLN A 388 -18.69 -20.73 -9.25
CA GLN A 388 -19.12 -20.74 -7.84
C GLN A 388 -18.06 -20.18 -6.88
N VAL A 389 -16.77 -20.32 -7.23
CA VAL A 389 -15.65 -19.81 -6.42
C VAL A 389 -15.18 -18.40 -6.82
N GLY A 390 -15.86 -17.77 -7.78
CA GLY A 390 -15.58 -16.39 -8.20
C GLY A 390 -14.46 -16.24 -9.22
N TRP A 391 -13.93 -17.33 -9.78
CA TRP A 391 -12.98 -17.32 -10.92
C TRP A 391 -13.72 -17.24 -12.25
N VAL A 392 -14.57 -16.22 -12.37
CA VAL A 392 -15.48 -16.08 -13.52
C VAL A 392 -14.69 -15.81 -14.82
N GLY A 393 -13.55 -15.11 -14.73
CA GLY A 393 -12.68 -14.86 -15.89
C GLY A 393 -11.99 -16.12 -16.40
N GLU A 394 -11.56 -16.99 -15.48
CA GLU A 394 -10.97 -18.29 -15.79
C GLU A 394 -12.01 -19.27 -16.35
N ALA A 395 -13.23 -19.28 -15.78
CA ALA A 395 -14.36 -20.05 -16.28
C ALA A 395 -14.69 -19.68 -17.74
N GLU A 396 -14.73 -18.38 -18.04
CA GLU A 396 -15.00 -17.86 -19.39
C GLU A 396 -13.90 -18.23 -20.39
N ALA A 397 -12.63 -18.11 -19.98
CA ALA A 397 -11.47 -18.48 -20.79
C ALA A 397 -11.48 -19.98 -21.15
N LEU A 398 -11.73 -20.85 -20.17
CA LEU A 398 -11.85 -22.29 -20.41
C LEU A 398 -13.05 -22.62 -21.30
N GLY A 399 -14.18 -21.96 -21.09
CA GLY A 399 -15.36 -22.20 -21.91
C GLY A 399 -15.16 -21.83 -23.38
N ARG A 400 -14.45 -20.72 -23.67
CA ARG A 400 -14.09 -20.36 -25.05
C ARG A 400 -13.22 -21.41 -25.73
N PHE A 401 -12.22 -21.91 -25.01
CA PHE A 401 -11.38 -22.98 -25.52
C PHE A 401 -12.21 -24.22 -25.90
N LEU A 402 -13.20 -24.59 -25.08
CA LEU A 402 -14.11 -25.69 -25.37
C LEU A 402 -15.00 -25.43 -26.59
N GLU A 403 -15.56 -24.22 -26.70
CA GLU A 403 -16.40 -23.79 -27.81
C GLU A 403 -15.66 -23.90 -29.16
N GLU A 404 -14.35 -23.60 -29.17
CA GLU A 404 -13.53 -23.64 -30.38
C GLU A 404 -12.95 -25.02 -30.72
N LYS A 405 -12.65 -25.86 -29.72
CA LYS A 405 -11.74 -27.01 -29.88
C LYS A 405 -12.30 -28.35 -29.43
N ALA A 406 -13.39 -28.39 -28.66
CA ALA A 406 -13.89 -29.64 -28.12
C ALA A 406 -15.00 -30.24 -28.99
N SER A 407 -14.94 -31.55 -29.21
CA SER A 407 -16.08 -32.33 -29.71
C SER A 407 -17.08 -32.55 -28.58
N LEU A 408 -18.14 -31.76 -28.55
CA LEU A 408 -19.20 -31.82 -27.54
C LEU A 408 -20.45 -32.48 -28.11
N SER A 409 -21.22 -33.18 -27.27
CA SER A 409 -22.59 -33.55 -27.64
C SER A 409 -23.48 -32.29 -27.69
N ALA A 410 -24.60 -32.35 -28.42
CA ALA A 410 -25.53 -31.21 -28.49
C ALA A 410 -26.03 -30.75 -27.10
N ALA A 411 -26.20 -31.68 -26.16
CA ALA A 411 -26.57 -31.35 -24.78
C ALA A 411 -25.45 -30.60 -24.04
N GLN A 412 -24.21 -31.06 -24.20
CA GLN A 412 -23.03 -30.43 -23.61
C GLN A 412 -22.73 -29.06 -24.23
N GLU A 413 -22.96 -28.89 -25.53
CA GLU A 413 -22.82 -27.61 -26.21
C GLU A 413 -23.85 -26.60 -25.70
N LYS A 414 -25.11 -27.01 -25.55
CA LYS A 414 -26.16 -26.18 -24.94
C LYS A 414 -25.79 -25.76 -23.53
N GLU A 415 -25.30 -26.69 -22.72
CA GLU A 415 -24.84 -26.40 -21.35
C GLU A 415 -23.65 -25.44 -21.33
N LEU A 416 -22.63 -25.67 -22.16
CA LEU A 416 -21.47 -24.79 -22.27
C LEU A 416 -21.87 -23.37 -22.63
N ARG A 417 -22.76 -23.21 -23.62
CA ARG A 417 -23.26 -21.89 -24.03
C ARG A 417 -23.96 -21.17 -22.87
N ALA A 418 -24.80 -21.87 -22.11
CA ALA A 418 -25.44 -21.29 -20.93
C ALA A 418 -24.42 -20.83 -19.87
N LEU A 419 -23.40 -21.66 -19.58
CA LEU A 419 -22.33 -21.30 -18.64
C LEU A 419 -21.49 -20.11 -19.12
N LEU A 420 -21.20 -20.04 -20.42
CA LEU A 420 -20.48 -18.92 -21.02
C LEU A 420 -21.29 -17.62 -21.01
N GLU A 421 -22.59 -17.71 -21.30
CA GLU A 421 -23.49 -16.56 -21.22
C GLU A 421 -23.60 -16.02 -19.80
N ASP A 422 -23.71 -16.91 -18.80
CA ASP A 422 -23.71 -16.58 -17.38
C ASP A 422 -22.39 -15.88 -16.98
N ALA A 423 -21.24 -16.50 -17.29
CA ALA A 423 -19.92 -15.93 -17.01
C ALA A 423 -19.72 -14.54 -17.64
N ARG A 424 -20.05 -14.39 -18.92
CA ARG A 424 -19.94 -13.13 -19.67
C ARG A 424 -20.92 -12.09 -19.13
N GLY A 425 -22.15 -12.51 -18.80
CA GLY A 425 -23.17 -11.69 -18.15
C GLY A 425 -22.67 -11.11 -16.84
N PHE A 426 -22.17 -11.96 -15.95
CA PHE A 426 -21.60 -11.56 -14.68
C PHE A 426 -20.41 -10.61 -14.83
N LEU A 427 -19.43 -10.92 -15.69
CA LEU A 427 -18.25 -10.06 -15.88
C LEU A 427 -18.62 -8.66 -16.39
N ARG A 428 -19.56 -8.57 -17.34
CA ARG A 428 -20.09 -7.29 -17.83
C ARG A 428 -20.83 -6.55 -16.73
N PHE A 429 -21.68 -7.25 -15.96
CA PHE A 429 -22.47 -6.63 -14.90
C PHE A 429 -21.56 -6.12 -13.78
N ARG A 430 -20.62 -6.93 -13.29
CA ARG A 430 -19.57 -6.53 -12.34
C ARG A 430 -18.85 -5.26 -12.78
N SER A 431 -18.40 -5.22 -14.04
CA SER A 431 -17.72 -4.05 -14.60
C SER A 431 -18.61 -2.81 -14.63
N GLY A 432 -19.88 -2.97 -15.00
CA GLY A 432 -20.86 -1.89 -14.96
C GLY A 432 -21.16 -1.40 -13.54
N VAL A 433 -21.17 -2.29 -12.53
CA VAL A 433 -21.30 -1.92 -11.12
C VAL A 433 -20.12 -1.05 -10.70
N VAL A 434 -18.89 -1.48 -11.01
CA VAL A 434 -17.68 -0.68 -10.76
C VAL A 434 -17.81 0.71 -11.41
N GLU A 435 -18.13 0.77 -12.70
CA GLU A 435 -18.27 2.02 -13.44
C GLU A 435 -19.33 2.96 -12.83
N LEU A 436 -20.49 2.42 -12.44
CA LEU A 436 -21.58 3.17 -11.83
C LEU A 436 -21.13 3.92 -10.57
N PHE A 437 -20.21 3.34 -9.79
CA PHE A 437 -19.74 3.91 -8.53
C PHE A 437 -18.42 4.69 -8.65
N THR A 438 -17.67 4.56 -9.75
CA THR A 438 -16.45 5.36 -9.99
C THR A 438 -16.69 6.62 -10.80
N ARG A 439 -17.75 6.67 -11.63
CA ARG A 439 -17.96 7.80 -12.56
C ARG A 439 -18.39 9.10 -11.85
N PRO A 440 -18.10 10.28 -12.44
CA PRO A 440 -18.72 11.54 -12.03
C PRO A 440 -20.25 11.42 -12.06
N GLY A 441 -20.94 11.97 -11.05
CA GLY A 441 -22.40 11.81 -10.92
C GLY A 441 -22.84 10.44 -10.39
N ARG A 442 -21.92 9.66 -9.80
CA ARG A 442 -22.25 8.42 -9.07
C ARG A 442 -23.40 8.62 -8.06
N PRO A 443 -24.16 7.54 -7.77
CA PRO A 443 -25.25 7.60 -6.80
C PRO A 443 -24.80 8.16 -5.44
N GLN A 444 -25.58 9.10 -4.91
CA GLN A 444 -25.30 9.78 -3.64
C GLN A 444 -26.00 9.10 -2.45
N ASP A 445 -27.00 8.25 -2.73
CA ASP A 445 -27.81 7.55 -1.74
C ASP A 445 -28.22 6.16 -2.25
N LEU A 446 -28.55 5.26 -1.32
CA LEU A 446 -28.86 3.86 -1.61
C LEU A 446 -30.08 3.70 -2.53
N ALA A 447 -31.05 4.63 -2.49
CA ALA A 447 -32.22 4.55 -3.36
C ALA A 447 -31.84 4.79 -4.83
N LYS A 448 -31.02 5.80 -5.12
CA LYS A 448 -30.48 6.06 -6.46
C LYS A 448 -29.55 4.95 -6.93
N ALA A 449 -28.75 4.37 -6.04
CA ALA A 449 -27.94 3.20 -6.38
C ALA A 449 -28.80 2.02 -6.79
N ARG A 450 -29.89 1.74 -6.06
CA ARG A 450 -30.85 0.69 -6.42
C ARG A 450 -31.42 0.89 -7.81
N VAL A 451 -31.87 2.10 -8.14
CA VAL A 451 -32.41 2.41 -9.48
C VAL A 451 -31.35 2.18 -10.57
N GLY A 452 -30.14 2.75 -10.40
CA GLY A 452 -29.07 2.58 -11.37
C GLY A 452 -28.62 1.12 -11.53
N LEU A 453 -28.58 0.35 -10.45
CA LEU A 453 -28.27 -1.08 -10.49
C LEU A 453 -29.38 -1.89 -11.18
N ARG A 454 -30.66 -1.54 -10.98
CA ARG A 454 -31.80 -2.20 -11.65
C ARG A 454 -31.73 -1.98 -13.15
N GLU A 455 -31.56 -0.73 -13.58
CA GLU A 455 -31.38 -0.37 -14.98
C GLU A 455 -30.19 -1.11 -15.60
N LEU A 456 -29.05 -1.13 -14.89
CA LEU A 456 -27.85 -1.82 -15.32
C LEU A 456 -28.06 -3.33 -15.45
N SER A 457 -28.73 -3.97 -14.49
CA SER A 457 -29.00 -5.41 -14.51
C SER A 457 -29.91 -5.80 -15.66
N ARG A 458 -31.02 -5.09 -15.88
CA ARG A 458 -31.91 -5.33 -17.02
C ARG A 458 -31.19 -5.12 -18.34
N LYS A 459 -30.35 -4.09 -18.44
CA LYS A 459 -29.58 -3.79 -19.65
C LYS A 459 -28.57 -4.90 -19.98
N ILE A 460 -27.86 -5.44 -18.99
CA ILE A 460 -26.74 -6.37 -19.22
C ILE A 460 -27.17 -7.84 -19.15
N LEU A 461 -28.05 -8.18 -18.22
CA LEU A 461 -28.49 -9.54 -17.91
C LEU A 461 -29.89 -9.84 -18.48
N GLY A 462 -30.62 -8.83 -18.98
CA GLY A 462 -32.01 -8.99 -19.43
C GLY A 462 -33.03 -9.10 -18.30
N VAL A 463 -32.58 -9.21 -17.05
CA VAL A 463 -33.43 -9.42 -15.87
C VAL A 463 -33.04 -8.49 -14.73
N ASP A 464 -33.99 -8.18 -13.84
CA ASP A 464 -33.73 -7.43 -12.63
C ASP A 464 -33.21 -8.36 -11.53
N VAL A 465 -31.89 -8.45 -11.40
CA VAL A 465 -31.26 -9.22 -10.30
C VAL A 465 -31.16 -8.42 -9.01
N VAL A 466 -31.52 -7.13 -9.00
CA VAL A 466 -31.35 -6.29 -7.80
C VAL A 466 -32.42 -6.58 -6.78
N GLY A 467 -33.66 -6.78 -7.23
CA GLY A 467 -34.78 -7.06 -6.35
C GLY A 467 -34.96 -5.98 -5.29
N GLU A 468 -35.41 -6.37 -4.10
CA GLU A 468 -35.59 -5.50 -2.93
C GLU A 468 -34.56 -5.87 -1.85
N PRO A 469 -33.33 -5.30 -1.90
CA PRO A 469 -32.32 -5.62 -0.91
C PRO A 469 -32.78 -5.17 0.47
N ARG A 470 -32.59 -6.04 1.47
CA ARG A 470 -32.88 -5.69 2.87
C ARG A 470 -31.94 -4.58 3.32
N VAL A 471 -32.49 -3.48 3.83
CA VAL A 471 -31.71 -2.33 4.32
C VAL A 471 -31.68 -2.36 5.85
N TYR A 472 -30.48 -2.24 6.41
CA TYR A 472 -30.25 -1.98 7.82
C TYR A 472 -29.95 -0.48 8.01
N ASP A 473 -30.67 0.14 8.94
CA ASP A 473 -30.42 1.51 9.37
C ASP A 473 -29.85 1.48 10.79
N PHE A 474 -28.62 1.96 10.93
CA PHE A 474 -27.90 2.03 12.20
C PHE A 474 -27.93 3.45 12.79
N GLY A 475 -28.84 4.30 12.29
CA GLY A 475 -29.04 5.67 12.74
C GLY A 475 -27.78 6.51 12.57
N MET A 476 -27.10 6.80 13.68
CA MET A 476 -25.89 7.63 13.68
C MET A 476 -24.69 7.01 12.97
N LEU A 477 -24.73 5.73 12.59
CA LEU A 477 -23.62 5.09 11.87
C LEU A 477 -23.82 5.07 10.35
N GLY A 478 -25.06 5.23 9.90
CA GLY A 478 -25.44 5.18 8.49
C GLY A 478 -26.31 3.98 8.14
N THR A 479 -26.44 3.72 6.84
CA THR A 479 -27.30 2.66 6.28
C THR A 479 -26.49 1.65 5.49
N LEU A 480 -26.93 0.40 5.49
CA LEU A 480 -26.23 -0.72 4.85
C LEU A 480 -27.24 -1.66 4.19
N TRP A 481 -26.92 -2.20 3.02
CA TRP A 481 -27.64 -3.35 2.48
C TRP A 481 -27.12 -4.64 3.11
N SER A 482 -28.04 -5.49 3.54
CA SER A 482 -27.74 -6.83 4.05
C SER A 482 -26.93 -7.59 3.00
N PRO A 483 -25.69 -8.00 3.30
CA PRO A 483 -24.86 -8.73 2.34
C PRO A 483 -25.31 -10.19 2.15
N PHE A 484 -26.29 -10.64 2.93
CA PHE A 484 -26.87 -11.98 2.87
C PHE A 484 -28.37 -11.95 2.53
N GLY A 485 -28.86 -10.83 2.02
CA GLY A 485 -30.26 -10.68 1.61
C GLY A 485 -30.51 -11.19 0.18
N PRO A 486 -31.79 -11.28 -0.23
CA PRO A 486 -32.16 -11.61 -1.60
C PRO A 486 -31.71 -10.52 -2.58
N GLY A 487 -31.78 -10.83 -3.87
CA GLY A 487 -31.50 -9.87 -4.94
C GLY A 487 -30.02 -9.74 -5.25
N ILE A 488 -29.50 -8.52 -5.37
CA ILE A 488 -28.14 -8.31 -5.92
C ILE A 488 -27.06 -8.99 -5.08
N THR A 489 -27.18 -8.96 -3.76
CA THR A 489 -26.19 -9.55 -2.85
C THR A 489 -26.16 -11.07 -2.98
N GLU A 490 -27.32 -11.72 -3.13
CA GLU A 490 -27.42 -13.15 -3.44
C GLU A 490 -26.86 -13.47 -4.82
N TYR A 491 -27.15 -12.65 -5.83
CA TYR A 491 -26.61 -12.83 -7.18
C TYR A 491 -25.07 -12.85 -7.19
N PHE A 492 -24.43 -11.88 -6.52
CA PHE A 492 -22.98 -11.88 -6.36
C PHE A 492 -22.48 -13.08 -5.54
N TRP A 493 -23.21 -13.45 -4.48
CA TRP A 493 -22.88 -14.57 -3.61
C TRP A 493 -22.83 -15.92 -4.34
N GLN A 494 -23.79 -16.16 -5.23
CA GLN A 494 -23.88 -17.37 -6.07
C GLN A 494 -22.67 -17.50 -7.02
N HIS A 495 -22.12 -16.36 -7.45
CA HIS A 495 -20.91 -16.30 -8.27
C HIS A 495 -19.63 -16.26 -7.44
N GLY A 496 -19.66 -16.54 -6.13
CA GLY A 496 -18.46 -16.49 -5.29
C GLY A 496 -17.90 -15.09 -5.07
N TRP A 497 -18.73 -14.06 -5.22
CA TRP A 497 -18.39 -12.67 -4.92
C TRP A 497 -19.18 -12.15 -3.72
N TYR A 498 -18.57 -11.21 -3.02
CA TYR A 498 -19.14 -10.50 -1.89
C TYR A 498 -19.39 -9.05 -2.28
N LEU A 499 -20.63 -8.60 -2.11
CA LEU A 499 -21.03 -7.22 -2.35
C LEU A 499 -21.56 -6.61 -1.05
N LEU A 500 -20.94 -5.52 -0.64
CA LEU A 500 -21.36 -4.70 0.49
C LEU A 500 -21.57 -3.26 0.01
N LEU A 501 -22.77 -2.76 0.25
CA LEU A 501 -23.18 -1.42 -0.14
C LEU A 501 -23.71 -0.68 1.09
N GLY A 502 -23.14 0.48 1.40
CA GLY A 502 -23.59 1.28 2.52
C GLY A 502 -23.28 2.75 2.37
N ARG A 503 -23.95 3.57 3.17
CA ARG A 503 -23.68 5.00 3.28
C ARG A 503 -23.29 5.31 4.72
N PRO A 504 -21.99 5.44 5.02
CA PRO A 504 -21.54 5.89 6.34
C PRO A 504 -22.04 7.30 6.64
N ILE A 505 -22.34 7.58 7.91
CA ILE A 505 -22.72 8.94 8.31
C ILE A 505 -21.63 9.97 7.95
N GLY A 506 -22.04 11.21 7.65
CA GLY A 506 -21.11 12.30 7.35
C GLY A 506 -20.38 12.17 6.01
N THR A 507 -20.60 11.09 5.26
CA THR A 507 -20.01 10.93 3.92
C THR A 507 -20.96 11.41 2.83
N GLN A 508 -20.39 12.04 1.80
CA GLN A 508 -21.12 12.52 0.60
C GLN A 508 -21.28 11.41 -0.44
N GLY A 509 -21.60 10.17 -0.05
CA GLY A 509 -21.86 9.12 -1.02
C GLY A 509 -21.87 7.70 -0.46
N ILE A 510 -22.12 6.76 -1.36
CA ILE A 510 -22.20 5.33 -1.05
C ILE A 510 -20.81 4.72 -1.12
N SER A 511 -20.46 3.96 -0.10
CA SER A 511 -19.31 3.08 -0.08
C SER A 511 -19.70 1.72 -0.65
N VAL A 512 -18.90 1.24 -1.60
CA VAL A 512 -19.05 -0.08 -2.20
C VAL A 512 -17.80 -0.86 -1.88
N LEU A 513 -17.98 -2.06 -1.34
CA LEU A 513 -16.97 -3.10 -1.28
C LEU A 513 -17.45 -4.25 -2.16
N LEU A 514 -16.66 -4.56 -3.18
CA LEU A 514 -16.86 -5.70 -4.04
C LEU A 514 -15.58 -6.53 -4.02
N ALA A 515 -15.68 -7.79 -3.62
CA ALA A 515 -14.51 -8.66 -3.48
C ALA A 515 -14.84 -10.10 -3.82
N ARG A 516 -13.83 -10.87 -4.22
CA ARG A 516 -13.95 -12.32 -4.35
C ARG A 516 -13.99 -12.95 -2.96
N ARG A 517 -14.88 -13.94 -2.79
CA ARG A 517 -15.10 -14.63 -1.52
C ARG A 517 -14.31 -15.93 -1.50
N LEU A 518 -13.33 -16.00 -0.61
CA LEU A 518 -12.51 -17.19 -0.39
C LEU A 518 -13.12 -18.19 0.58
N GLY A 519 -13.98 -17.73 1.48
CA GLY A 519 -14.58 -18.62 2.44
C GLY A 519 -15.56 -17.91 3.34
N VAL A 520 -16.43 -18.72 3.92
CA VAL A 520 -17.40 -18.30 4.91
C VAL A 520 -17.36 -19.32 6.01
N ARG A 521 -17.26 -18.86 7.24
CA ARG A 521 -17.24 -19.73 8.40
C ARG A 521 -18.23 -19.21 9.43
N ARG A 522 -19.07 -20.08 9.97
CA ARG A 522 -19.87 -19.73 11.14
C ARG A 522 -18.94 -19.63 12.35
N VAL A 523 -19.08 -18.54 13.09
CA VAL A 523 -18.24 -18.24 14.25
C VAL A 523 -19.04 -18.60 15.48
N HIS A 524 -18.47 -19.46 16.32
CA HIS A 524 -19.07 -19.81 17.59
C HIS A 524 -18.72 -18.77 18.66
N PRO A 525 -19.69 -18.34 19.48
CA PRO A 525 -19.43 -17.45 20.59
C PRO A 525 -18.38 -18.05 21.53
N LYS A 526 -17.51 -17.20 22.07
CA LYS A 526 -16.55 -17.59 23.12
C LYS A 526 -17.02 -17.03 24.45
N THR A 527 -16.69 -17.68 25.57
CA THR A 527 -17.09 -17.21 26.90
C THR A 527 -16.66 -15.76 27.18
N PHE A 528 -15.52 -15.33 26.64
CA PHE A 528 -14.99 -13.97 26.80
C PHE A 528 -15.39 -13.00 25.67
N LEU A 529 -16.04 -13.50 24.61
CA LEU A 529 -16.58 -12.73 23.48
C LEU A 529 -18.01 -13.18 23.20
N PRO A 530 -18.99 -12.80 24.05
CA PRO A 530 -20.37 -13.21 23.87
C PRO A 530 -21.03 -12.37 22.76
N PHE A 531 -21.33 -13.00 21.64
CA PHE A 531 -22.17 -12.47 20.56
C PHE A 531 -23.24 -13.50 20.19
N GLU A 532 -24.27 -13.08 19.45
CA GLU A 532 -25.36 -13.97 19.04
C GLU A 532 -24.87 -15.11 18.16
N ASP A 533 -25.54 -16.26 18.27
CA ASP A 533 -25.28 -17.38 17.38
C ASP A 533 -25.58 -17.00 15.92
N GLY A 534 -24.72 -17.45 15.01
CA GLY A 534 -24.92 -17.22 13.57
C GLY A 534 -24.03 -16.16 12.94
N VAL A 535 -23.15 -15.53 13.73
CA VAL A 535 -22.09 -14.66 13.21
C VAL A 535 -21.25 -15.38 12.16
N ARG A 536 -20.87 -14.67 11.10
CA ARG A 536 -20.04 -15.21 10.00
C ARG A 536 -18.68 -14.53 9.93
N GLU A 537 -17.64 -15.30 9.69
CA GLU A 537 -16.35 -14.84 9.20
C GLU A 537 -16.35 -14.97 7.68
N ILE A 538 -16.00 -13.90 6.99
CA ILE A 538 -15.87 -13.88 5.54
C ILE A 538 -14.42 -13.57 5.18
N LEU A 539 -13.79 -14.45 4.41
CA LEU A 539 -12.46 -14.18 3.86
C LEU A 539 -12.59 -13.64 2.45
N LEU A 540 -11.94 -12.50 2.18
CA LEU A 540 -12.06 -11.77 0.92
C LEU A 540 -10.70 -11.51 0.27
N GLU A 541 -10.68 -11.44 -1.06
CA GLU A 541 -9.55 -11.00 -1.88
C GLU A 541 -10.04 -10.26 -3.14
N ASP A 542 -9.14 -9.75 -3.99
CA ASP A 542 -9.42 -9.07 -5.28
C ASP A 542 -10.51 -7.99 -5.13
N LYS A 543 -10.19 -6.99 -4.30
CA LYS A 543 -11.16 -6.02 -3.82
C LYS A 543 -11.22 -4.78 -4.69
N PHE A 544 -12.43 -4.30 -4.91
CA PHE A 544 -12.73 -2.99 -5.47
C PHE A 544 -13.47 -2.12 -4.44
N PHE A 545 -13.04 -0.86 -4.33
CA PHE A 545 -13.65 0.17 -3.50
C PHE A 545 -13.96 1.44 -4.27
N SER A 546 -15.15 2.00 -4.08
CA SER A 546 -15.58 3.23 -4.76
C SER A 546 -15.21 4.53 -4.01
N ASN A 547 -14.74 4.47 -2.77
CA ASN A 547 -14.57 5.63 -1.88
C ASN A 547 -13.42 5.46 -0.88
N ARG A 548 -13.16 6.48 -0.04
CA ARG A 548 -12.24 6.51 1.14
C ARG A 548 -12.45 5.37 2.15
N MET A 549 -13.21 4.33 1.82
CA MET A 549 -13.10 3.06 2.52
C MET A 549 -11.65 2.61 2.61
N ASP A 550 -10.76 2.91 1.66
CA ASP A 550 -9.32 2.60 1.81
C ASP A 550 -8.68 3.17 3.10
N GLU A 551 -9.17 4.29 3.64
CA GLU A 551 -8.74 4.87 4.93
C GLU A 551 -9.35 4.12 6.12
N LEU A 552 -10.59 3.62 6.00
CA LEU A 552 -11.28 2.79 7.02
C LEU A 552 -10.83 1.33 7.00
N LEU A 553 -10.45 0.84 5.82
CA LEU A 553 -9.96 -0.50 5.52
C LEU A 553 -8.44 -0.58 5.48
N GLY A 554 -7.75 0.47 5.95
CA GLY A 554 -6.39 0.37 6.48
C GLY A 554 -6.15 -0.92 7.27
N THR A 555 -7.20 -1.41 7.91
CA THR A 555 -7.29 -2.58 8.78
C THR A 555 -7.31 -3.92 8.02
N LEU A 556 -6.81 -4.97 8.69
CA LEU A 556 -6.83 -6.33 8.16
C LEU A 556 -8.22 -7.00 8.22
N GLY A 557 -9.19 -6.36 8.87
CA GLY A 557 -10.58 -6.80 8.91
C GLY A 557 -11.58 -5.67 9.12
N ILE A 558 -12.86 -6.04 9.04
CA ILE A 558 -13.99 -5.19 9.44
C ILE A 558 -15.07 -6.05 10.09
N ALA A 559 -15.52 -5.69 11.28
CA ALA A 559 -16.76 -6.17 11.87
C ALA A 559 -17.99 -5.36 11.42
N LEU A 560 -19.05 -6.09 11.06
CA LEU A 560 -20.31 -5.57 10.54
C LEU A 560 -21.47 -6.35 11.14
N TRP A 561 -22.15 -5.80 12.15
CA TRP A 561 -23.38 -6.35 12.74
C TRP A 561 -23.37 -7.87 13.01
N ASP A 562 -23.70 -8.69 12.01
CA ASP A 562 -23.81 -10.15 12.05
C ASP A 562 -22.62 -10.91 11.41
N HIS A 563 -21.55 -10.23 10.98
CA HIS A 563 -20.39 -10.87 10.39
C HIS A 563 -19.14 -9.99 10.49
N TYR A 564 -17.96 -10.58 10.32
CA TYR A 564 -16.74 -9.82 10.07
C TYR A 564 -16.02 -10.34 8.83
N ILE A 565 -15.26 -9.45 8.24
CA ILE A 565 -14.50 -9.64 7.02
C ILE A 565 -13.02 -9.66 7.38
N LEU A 566 -12.26 -10.57 6.80
CA LEU A 566 -10.80 -10.54 6.80
C LEU A 566 -10.28 -10.30 5.39
N ASP A 567 -9.28 -9.43 5.28
CA ASP A 567 -8.62 -9.04 4.03
C ASP A 567 -7.37 -9.85 3.77
N MET A 568 -7.47 -10.85 2.91
CA MET A 568 -6.35 -11.75 2.66
C MET A 568 -5.21 -11.05 1.91
N ASP A 569 -5.54 -10.17 0.96
CA ASP A 569 -4.55 -9.41 0.20
C ASP A 569 -3.72 -8.53 1.13
N ARG A 570 -4.38 -7.82 2.05
CA ARG A 570 -3.68 -6.99 3.03
C ARG A 570 -2.91 -7.82 4.06
N MET A 571 -3.46 -8.95 4.51
CA MET A 571 -2.74 -9.83 5.43
C MET A 571 -1.44 -10.35 4.82
N ILE A 572 -1.48 -10.77 3.56
CA ILE A 572 -0.30 -11.21 2.81
C ILE A 572 0.67 -10.04 2.64
N HIS A 573 0.19 -8.85 2.30
CA HIS A 573 1.04 -7.66 2.20
C HIS A 573 1.70 -7.26 3.53
N PHE A 574 1.04 -7.55 4.64
CA PHE A 574 1.53 -7.25 5.98
C PHE A 574 2.49 -8.31 6.52
N LEU A 575 2.40 -9.55 6.03
CA LEU A 575 3.21 -10.66 6.50
C LEU A 575 4.74 -10.42 6.38
N PRO A 576 5.28 -9.80 5.31
CA PRO A 576 6.67 -9.40 5.23
C PRO A 576 7.14 -8.52 6.39
N VAL A 577 6.27 -7.71 7.02
CA VAL A 577 6.64 -6.93 8.20
C VAL A 577 7.13 -7.83 9.35
N PHE A 578 6.60 -9.05 9.42
CA PHE A 578 7.00 -10.05 10.41
C PHE A 578 8.00 -11.09 9.87
N GLN A 579 8.01 -11.37 8.57
CA GLN A 579 8.92 -12.37 7.96
C GLN A 579 10.26 -11.78 7.49
N GLU A 580 10.29 -10.51 7.10
CA GLU A 580 11.45 -9.86 6.53
C GLU A 580 12.05 -8.85 7.51
N GLY A 581 13.21 -9.21 8.03
CA GLY A 581 13.97 -8.30 8.83
C GLY A 581 15.28 -8.92 9.22
N ASP A 582 16.34 -8.15 9.08
CA ASP A 582 17.63 -8.51 9.64
C ASP A 582 17.47 -8.62 11.17
N PRO A 583 17.71 -9.79 11.78
CA PRO A 583 17.64 -9.95 13.23
C PRO A 583 18.51 -8.94 13.99
N SER A 584 19.55 -8.38 13.36
CA SER A 584 20.37 -7.32 13.95
C SER A 584 19.61 -6.03 14.23
N ILE A 585 18.39 -5.84 13.70
CA ILE A 585 17.48 -4.76 14.11
C ILE A 585 17.14 -4.84 15.61
N LEU A 586 17.15 -6.04 16.21
CA LEU A 586 16.97 -6.18 17.66
C LEU A 586 18.10 -5.52 18.47
N SER A 587 19.27 -5.33 17.86
CA SER A 587 20.40 -4.58 18.44
C SER A 587 20.37 -3.09 18.11
N ASP A 588 19.41 -2.62 17.32
CA ASP A 588 19.23 -1.20 17.06
C ASP A 588 18.90 -0.48 18.38
N PRO A 589 19.64 0.57 18.77
CA PRO A 589 19.42 1.23 20.04
C PRO A 589 18.03 1.87 20.11
N PHE A 590 17.44 1.86 21.30
CA PHE A 590 16.34 2.78 21.60
C PHE A 590 16.92 4.17 21.91
N PRO A 591 16.22 5.27 21.55
CA PRO A 591 16.58 6.59 22.02
C PRO A 591 16.72 6.58 23.56
N ARG A 592 17.78 7.19 24.09
CA ARG A 592 18.14 7.12 25.52
C ARG A 592 17.28 8.02 26.43
N VAL A 593 15.97 8.06 26.23
CA VAL A 593 15.11 9.01 26.97
C VAL A 593 13.93 8.31 27.61
N ALA A 594 13.79 8.52 28.91
CA ALA A 594 12.60 8.20 29.68
C ALA A 594 11.78 9.48 29.90
N PRO A 595 10.44 9.45 29.77
CA PRO A 595 9.61 8.33 29.29
C PRO A 595 9.76 8.08 27.79
N LEU A 596 9.31 6.90 27.33
CA LEU A 596 9.40 6.45 25.94
C LEU A 596 8.58 7.38 25.02
N ASP A 597 9.29 8.25 24.30
CA ASP A 597 8.68 9.22 23.39
C ASP A 597 8.38 8.57 22.03
N MET A 598 7.11 8.15 21.84
CA MET A 598 6.60 7.57 20.60
C MET A 598 6.67 8.53 19.41
N SER A 599 6.98 9.82 19.63
CA SER A 599 7.25 10.76 18.53
C SER A 599 8.64 10.61 17.91
N ARG A 600 9.46 9.69 18.45
CA ARG A 600 10.77 9.30 17.92
C ARG A 600 10.66 7.97 17.17
N PRO A 601 11.49 7.73 16.14
CA PRO A 601 11.47 6.48 15.36
C PRO A 601 12.08 5.31 16.14
N CYS A 602 11.41 4.88 17.21
CA CYS A 602 11.84 3.76 18.04
C CYS A 602 11.60 2.38 17.38
N GLN A 603 10.90 2.37 16.23
CA GLN A 603 10.55 1.18 15.46
C GLN A 603 10.05 0.02 16.31
N VAL A 604 9.25 0.36 17.34
CA VAL A 604 8.77 -0.59 18.34
C VAL A 604 8.00 -1.72 17.65
N SER A 605 7.15 -1.40 16.67
CA SER A 605 6.42 -2.38 15.86
C SER A 605 7.34 -3.41 15.21
N ARG A 606 8.42 -3.00 14.53
CA ARG A 606 9.36 -3.91 13.85
C ARG A 606 10.15 -4.78 14.83
N LYS A 607 10.60 -4.20 15.95
CA LYS A 607 11.30 -4.97 17.00
C LYS A 607 10.38 -5.99 17.67
N LEU A 608 9.12 -5.61 17.92
CA LEU A 608 8.10 -6.53 18.42
C LEU A 608 7.80 -7.62 17.38
N ALA A 609 7.62 -7.27 16.11
CA ALA A 609 7.39 -8.20 15.01
C ALA A 609 8.49 -9.27 14.90
N LEU A 610 9.76 -8.87 15.01
CA LEU A 610 10.89 -9.81 15.04
C LEU A 610 10.88 -10.73 16.26
N ARG A 611 10.47 -10.23 17.43
CA ARG A 611 10.31 -11.06 18.64
C ARG A 611 9.16 -12.05 18.50
N VAL A 612 8.05 -11.63 17.91
CA VAL A 612 6.91 -12.50 17.60
C VAL A 612 7.33 -13.58 16.62
N ARG A 613 8.04 -13.24 15.53
CA ARG A 613 8.60 -14.22 14.60
C ARG A 613 9.48 -15.26 15.30
N LYS A 614 10.32 -14.84 16.24
CA LYS A 614 11.17 -15.76 17.02
C LYS A 614 10.34 -16.71 17.89
N ARG A 615 9.18 -16.28 18.39
CA ARG A 615 8.25 -17.11 19.18
C ARG A 615 7.40 -18.04 18.33
N HIS A 616 7.04 -17.60 17.12
CA HIS A 616 6.13 -18.31 16.21
C HIS A 616 6.82 -18.65 14.88
N PRO A 617 7.95 -19.39 14.86
CA PRO A 617 8.76 -19.56 13.65
C PRO A 617 8.05 -20.33 12.52
N ARG A 618 7.01 -21.10 12.83
CA ARG A 618 6.26 -21.93 11.86
C ARG A 618 4.80 -21.54 11.72
N ASP A 619 4.26 -20.80 12.67
CA ASP A 619 2.84 -20.51 12.86
C ASP A 619 2.54 -19.01 13.02
N LEU A 620 3.52 -18.13 12.79
CA LEU A 620 3.38 -16.67 12.80
C LEU A 620 2.14 -16.18 12.07
N PHE A 621 1.88 -16.80 10.92
CA PHE A 621 0.72 -16.47 10.10
C PHE A 621 -0.60 -16.78 10.82
N GLN A 622 -0.71 -17.97 11.41
CA GLN A 622 -1.88 -18.40 12.15
C GLN A 622 -2.08 -17.56 13.40
N ALA A 623 -1.00 -17.23 14.12
CA ALA A 623 -1.05 -16.31 15.25
C ALA A 623 -1.54 -14.91 14.83
N LEU A 624 -1.04 -14.36 13.72
CA LEU A 624 -1.52 -13.10 13.15
C LEU A 624 -3.02 -13.16 12.83
N LEU A 625 -3.45 -14.22 12.14
CA LEU A 625 -4.85 -14.43 11.79
C LEU A 625 -5.76 -14.52 13.03
N ASP A 626 -5.35 -15.24 14.06
CA ASP A 626 -6.15 -15.41 15.28
C ASP A 626 -6.18 -14.16 16.16
N SER A 627 -5.12 -13.34 16.12
CA SER A 627 -5.11 -12.00 16.73
C SER A 627 -6.12 -11.09 16.04
N ILE A 628 -6.10 -11.00 14.70
CA ILE A 628 -7.08 -10.20 13.94
C ILE A 628 -8.51 -10.71 14.19
N ARG A 629 -8.72 -12.03 14.18
CA ARG A 629 -10.04 -12.60 14.51
C ARG A 629 -10.52 -12.19 15.89
N THR A 630 -9.64 -12.18 16.89
CA THR A 630 -9.99 -11.77 18.25
C THR A 630 -10.36 -10.29 18.29
N HIS A 631 -9.60 -9.45 17.59
CA HIS A 631 -9.88 -8.02 17.42
C HIS A 631 -11.24 -7.77 16.75
N GLU A 632 -11.51 -8.38 15.59
CA GLU A 632 -12.78 -8.19 14.86
C GLU A 632 -13.98 -8.76 15.63
N GLN A 633 -13.81 -9.89 16.32
CA GLN A 633 -14.85 -10.43 17.20
C GLN A 633 -15.16 -9.50 18.37
N ALA A 634 -14.18 -8.76 18.88
CA ALA A 634 -14.40 -7.76 19.92
C ALA A 634 -15.27 -6.61 19.40
N HIS A 635 -15.02 -6.14 18.18
CA HIS A 635 -15.89 -5.16 17.51
C HIS A 635 -17.32 -5.67 17.35
N LEU A 636 -17.51 -6.96 17.06
CA LEU A 636 -18.86 -7.56 17.00
C LEU A 636 -19.58 -7.60 18.36
N VAL A 637 -18.86 -7.91 19.43
CA VAL A 637 -19.41 -7.84 20.79
C VAL A 637 -19.86 -6.42 21.09
N ASP A 638 -19.06 -5.43 20.70
CA ASP A 638 -19.41 -4.02 20.88
C ASP A 638 -20.60 -3.61 20.00
N SER A 639 -20.68 -4.08 18.75
CA SER A 639 -21.83 -3.83 17.89
C SER A 639 -23.12 -4.41 18.49
N HIS A 640 -23.14 -5.67 18.94
CA HIS A 640 -24.35 -6.25 19.55
C HIS A 640 -24.73 -5.59 20.89
N ARG A 641 -23.75 -5.08 21.65
CA ARG A 641 -24.03 -4.43 22.94
C ARG A 641 -24.54 -3.00 22.79
N MET A 642 -24.23 -2.33 21.69
CA MET A 642 -24.45 -0.90 21.51
C MET A 642 -25.43 -0.59 20.38
N ILE A 643 -25.59 -1.49 19.42
CA ILE A 643 -26.43 -1.34 18.25
C ILE A 643 -27.58 -2.37 18.35
N PRO A 644 -28.79 -2.03 17.87
CA PRO A 644 -29.19 -0.68 17.52
C PRO A 644 -29.32 0.20 18.76
N LEU A 645 -29.01 1.49 18.63
CA LEU A 645 -28.93 2.43 19.76
C LEU A 645 -30.20 2.44 20.63
N TYR A 646 -31.37 2.16 20.03
CA TYR A 646 -32.66 2.08 20.74
C TYR A 646 -32.77 0.90 21.70
N ALA A 647 -32.02 -0.18 21.49
CA ALA A 647 -32.04 -1.33 22.39
C ALA A 647 -31.22 -1.06 23.67
N ASN A 648 -30.25 -0.14 23.63
CA ASN A 648 -29.34 0.16 24.73
C ASN A 648 -29.04 1.67 24.88
N PRO A 649 -30.06 2.55 25.00
CA PRO A 649 -29.89 3.99 24.87
C PRO A 649 -28.95 4.59 25.93
N LEU A 650 -28.99 4.09 27.17
CA LEU A 650 -28.12 4.59 28.25
C LEU A 650 -26.64 4.22 28.03
N ARG A 651 -26.35 3.03 27.50
CA ARG A 651 -24.97 2.61 27.20
C ARG A 651 -24.41 3.38 26.01
N ALA A 652 -25.23 3.55 24.97
CA ALA A 652 -24.90 4.38 23.82
C ALA A 652 -24.62 5.83 24.26
N LEU A 653 -25.53 6.44 25.03
CA LEU A 653 -25.37 7.79 25.54
C LEU A 653 -24.09 7.93 26.37
N ARG A 654 -23.82 6.98 27.27
CA ARG A 654 -22.59 6.97 28.06
C ARG A 654 -21.34 6.93 27.18
N LEU A 655 -21.30 6.06 26.16
CA LEU A 655 -20.18 6.01 25.22
C LEU A 655 -19.97 7.37 24.52
N PHE A 656 -21.05 8.02 24.09
CA PHE A 656 -20.97 9.35 23.47
C PHE A 656 -20.47 10.42 24.44
N LEU A 657 -20.95 10.42 25.69
CA LEU A 657 -20.52 11.37 26.71
C LEU A 657 -19.06 11.15 27.10
N ASP A 658 -18.64 9.90 27.32
CA ASP A 658 -17.25 9.52 27.62
C ASP A 658 -16.31 9.89 26.46
N ALA A 659 -16.82 9.89 25.21
CA ALA A 659 -16.11 10.32 24.01
C ALA A 659 -16.22 11.83 23.71
N GLY A 660 -16.77 12.64 24.62
CA GLY A 660 -16.91 14.10 24.42
C GLY A 660 -17.77 14.48 23.21
N LEU A 661 -18.79 13.68 22.90
CA LEU A 661 -19.70 13.84 21.76
C LEU A 661 -19.01 13.85 20.37
N SER A 662 -17.78 13.32 20.28
CA SER A 662 -17.05 13.22 19.03
C SER A 662 -17.10 11.80 18.47
N GLY A 663 -17.61 11.65 17.24
CA GLY A 663 -17.62 10.35 16.55
C GLY A 663 -16.22 9.77 16.34
N GLU A 664 -15.19 10.61 16.22
CA GLU A 664 -13.79 10.16 16.13
C GLU A 664 -13.33 9.53 17.44
N TRP A 665 -13.67 10.12 18.58
CA TRP A 665 -13.35 9.58 19.90
C TRP A 665 -14.17 8.34 20.24
N VAL A 666 -15.42 8.24 19.77
CA VAL A 666 -16.21 7.00 19.86
C VAL A 666 -15.48 5.88 19.12
N ARG A 667 -15.06 6.13 17.87
CA ARG A 667 -14.30 5.16 17.08
C ARG A 667 -12.99 4.76 17.78
N ALA A 668 -12.23 5.73 18.29
CA ALA A 668 -10.97 5.47 19.00
C ALA A 668 -11.19 4.62 20.27
N ASN A 669 -12.27 4.85 21.02
CA ASN A 669 -12.61 4.03 22.19
C ASN A 669 -12.99 2.60 21.81
N LEU A 670 -13.79 2.40 20.76
CA LEU A 670 -14.14 1.07 20.27
C LEU A 670 -12.90 0.31 19.78
N GLU A 671 -12.02 1.00 19.04
CA GLU A 671 -10.74 0.45 18.61
C GLU A 671 -9.86 0.05 19.80
N ALA A 672 -9.68 0.94 20.78
CA ALA A 672 -8.90 0.65 21.98
C ALA A 672 -9.46 -0.55 22.76
N ARG A 673 -10.78 -0.75 22.79
CA ARG A 673 -11.41 -1.92 23.42
C ARG A 673 -11.10 -3.21 22.67
N ALA A 674 -11.20 -3.19 21.34
CA ALA A 674 -10.85 -4.34 20.50
C ALA A 674 -9.36 -4.68 20.60
N GLU A 675 -8.50 -3.66 20.62
CA GLU A 675 -7.06 -3.77 20.88
C GLU A 675 -6.75 -4.37 22.25
N VAL A 676 -7.37 -3.89 23.33
CA VAL A 676 -7.19 -4.44 24.69
C VAL A 676 -7.71 -5.87 24.78
N MET A 677 -8.80 -6.19 24.09
CA MET A 677 -9.31 -7.56 24.02
C MET A 677 -8.32 -8.48 23.33
N ASP A 678 -7.78 -8.09 22.18
CA ASP A 678 -6.74 -8.86 21.49
C ASP A 678 -5.46 -8.97 22.34
N LEU A 679 -5.03 -7.90 23.00
CA LEU A 679 -3.87 -7.92 23.90
C LEU A 679 -4.04 -8.93 25.06
N SER A 680 -5.26 -9.08 25.57
CA SER A 680 -5.55 -9.93 26.73
C SER A 680 -5.94 -11.37 26.38
N ARG A 681 -6.50 -11.60 25.18
CA ARG A 681 -7.09 -12.90 24.77
C ARG A 681 -6.58 -13.42 23.44
N GLY A 682 -5.82 -12.62 22.70
CA GLY A 682 -5.15 -13.02 21.47
C GLY A 682 -4.05 -14.05 21.73
N PRO A 683 -3.50 -14.65 20.66
CA PRO A 683 -2.53 -15.73 20.78
C PRO A 683 -1.15 -15.28 21.31
N ASP A 684 -0.77 -14.01 21.10
CA ASP A 684 0.46 -13.44 21.67
C ASP A 684 0.29 -11.92 21.90
N PRO A 685 0.39 -11.42 23.14
CA PRO A 685 0.31 -10.00 23.41
C PRO A 685 1.35 -9.15 22.66
N LEU A 686 2.53 -9.70 22.34
CA LEU A 686 3.54 -8.96 21.58
C LEU A 686 3.12 -8.72 20.13
N LEU A 687 2.29 -9.60 19.57
CA LEU A 687 1.74 -9.45 18.23
C LEU A 687 0.72 -8.32 18.20
N SER A 688 -0.20 -8.29 19.16
CA SER A 688 -1.15 -7.19 19.35
C SER A 688 -0.43 -5.86 19.57
N LEU A 689 0.62 -5.83 20.41
CA LEU A 689 1.44 -4.63 20.59
C LEU A 689 2.20 -4.22 19.32
N ALA A 690 2.72 -5.19 18.55
CA ALA A 690 3.37 -4.90 17.27
C ALA A 690 2.39 -4.24 16.30
N TRP A 691 1.16 -4.75 16.26
CA TRP A 691 0.05 -4.20 15.49
C TRP A 691 -0.29 -2.77 15.92
N MET A 692 -0.60 -2.55 17.21
CA MET A 692 -0.91 -1.22 17.76
C MET A 692 0.19 -0.19 17.50
N CYS A 693 1.46 -0.60 17.60
CA CYS A 693 2.59 0.30 17.36
C CYS A 693 2.83 0.62 15.88
N THR A 694 2.13 -0.04 14.97
CA THR A 694 2.23 0.21 13.52
C THR A 694 1.36 1.38 13.09
N PHE A 695 0.29 1.68 13.83
CA PHE A 695 -0.65 2.79 13.59
C PHE A 695 -0.40 3.96 14.58
#